data_AF-A0A820KA17-F1
#
_entry.id   AF-A0A820KA17-F1
#
_cell.length_a   1.000
_cell.length_b   1.000
_cell.length_c   1.000
_cell.angle_alpha   90.00
_cell.angle_beta   90.00
_cell.angle_gamma   90.00
#
_symmetry.space_group_name_H-M   'P 1'
#
loop_
_entity.id
_entity.type
_entity.pdbx_description
1 polymer ?
#
loop_
_entity_poly.entity_id
_entity_poly.type
_entity_poly.pdbx_seq_one_letter_code
_entity_poly.pdbx_strand_id
1 'polypeptide(L)'
;MIIMNEIDFEECLKDSPVYRNQLRQATNHIDMLEDRLEQMSKSCNAVINIGKTFVQEFQKFLKSIYDVRELFASDDVTFKSLAKFGEYLSEIQALFSSLFEQTSNSVLRTLTRMLKEDIRKVKDQGKLFERLSSDYDIALQKNADASKTKSHVCEDTSKILIATRSCFGHTSIDYTYQINVLFNQHKIELIELLLSYINIHKAFFHQGHELLSIDTERDFNVITSQLTKMRQENAQKQKHFEKIHDINQRKSSSLAIMATSTSPSTDKVKFSTLLPLYQSSMKGKLSLRSRSQRTRQCNLEDNKTVEVPVENALAVPKENLPRNPSQQSLSSVPTTPQPGIEPTKEGPLKYILFSSMNIFFSGFSGYLFKRSHNKFKTWSRRWFSIRNGQLLYMKRNNATSTNDSAQQPSLPQSIMVPDLRLCSIRSANDIDRRFVFEILSPNSSHLLQADSQAQCEQWVSSLQLAIKNSFKSSNDNSQNSASSSPKSNDESSNALQAEKAEIKQKMIREKIEYVRCLPGNDKCCDCNADGPEWASINIGILLCLNCGGAHRGLGVNLSKVRSLHMDTWDLETLLIMSELGNTVVNEIYEAQLSNGMQKPNADSDAVTRRAFIESKYVQKAFLRSLPSQEDIPLLPRRIKKWPIMKQSISDESSSKRTTSSSSDSDKNNQDSSSSIWNMNIYLYEGARHHNVMMMLHALALGADKNFANEHDGGRTPLIQAILSRSVAAADFLLTNNAKVNLPDQAGKTPLHYATQLTNKGRGPIILLIKRGADPLLKDKDGIDACSVSMDVGDPDVITWYRLVALHEQMKEEDADAEKTYISILDDGVYMKEIARTPSFS
;
A
#
# COMPACT_ATOMS: atom_id res chain seq x y z
N MET A 1 35.95 -42.86 -24.36
CA MET A 1 34.87 -43.67 -23.78
C MET A 1 35.43 -45.06 -23.60
N ILE A 2 35.87 -45.42 -22.39
CA ILE A 2 36.24 -46.80 -22.10
C ILE A 2 34.90 -47.54 -22.02
N ILE A 3 34.60 -48.37 -23.03
CA ILE A 3 33.52 -49.35 -22.91
C ILE A 3 34.03 -50.32 -21.85
N MET A 4 33.61 -50.12 -20.60
CA MET A 4 33.83 -51.13 -19.59
C MET A 4 32.93 -52.32 -19.93
N ASN A 5 33.57 -53.42 -20.28
CA ASN A 5 32.92 -54.72 -20.38
C ASN A 5 32.43 -55.14 -18.98
N GLU A 6 31.31 -55.85 -18.94
CA GLU A 6 30.77 -56.41 -17.71
C GLU A 6 31.83 -57.26 -17.01
N ILE A 7 31.90 -57.15 -15.69
CA ILE A 7 32.83 -57.95 -14.90
C ILE A 7 32.27 -59.37 -14.85
N ASP A 8 33.11 -60.34 -15.24
CA ASP A 8 32.73 -61.75 -15.29
C ASP A 8 32.62 -62.35 -13.88
N PHE A 9 31.49 -63.01 -13.62
CA PHE A 9 31.22 -63.70 -12.36
C PHE A 9 32.09 -64.95 -12.17
N GLU A 10 32.57 -65.58 -13.25
CA GLU A 10 33.42 -66.76 -13.13
C GLU A 10 34.81 -66.40 -12.59
N GLU A 11 35.39 -65.29 -13.06
CA GLU A 11 36.67 -64.76 -12.56
C GLU A 11 36.56 -64.17 -11.15
N CYS A 12 35.39 -63.66 -10.77
CA CYS A 12 35.08 -63.22 -9.40
C CYS A 12 35.25 -64.36 -8.38
N LEU A 13 34.72 -65.56 -8.69
CA LEU A 13 34.83 -66.72 -7.79
C LEU A 13 36.26 -67.27 -7.68
N LYS A 14 37.09 -67.05 -8.70
CA LYS A 14 38.51 -67.43 -8.73
C LYS A 14 39.41 -66.45 -7.98
N ASP A 15 38.90 -65.25 -7.68
CA ASP A 15 39.68 -64.13 -7.13
C ASP A 15 40.97 -63.85 -7.90
N SER A 16 40.89 -63.90 -9.24
CA SER A 16 42.09 -63.80 -10.07
C SER A 16 42.69 -62.38 -10.04
N PRO A 17 44.01 -62.23 -10.26
CA PRO A 17 44.61 -60.90 -10.43
C PRO A 17 43.96 -60.10 -11.57
N VAL A 18 43.39 -60.77 -12.57
CA VAL A 18 42.62 -60.17 -13.66
C VAL A 18 41.32 -59.56 -13.14
N TYR A 19 40.55 -60.31 -12.35
CA TYR A 19 39.35 -59.81 -11.68
C TYR A 19 39.64 -58.59 -10.79
N ARG A 20 40.69 -58.67 -9.95
CA ARG A 20 41.11 -57.54 -9.09
C ARG A 20 41.51 -56.31 -9.91
N ASN A 21 42.11 -56.50 -11.08
CA ASN A 21 42.43 -55.39 -11.98
C ASN A 21 41.18 -54.78 -12.62
N GLN A 22 40.22 -55.60 -13.06
CA GLN A 22 38.93 -55.15 -13.59
C GLN A 22 38.13 -54.37 -12.55
N LEU A 23 38.09 -54.84 -11.30
CA LEU A 23 37.47 -54.12 -10.17
C LEU A 23 38.11 -52.75 -9.96
N ARG A 24 39.45 -52.65 -9.94
CA ARG A 24 40.14 -51.36 -9.78
C ARG A 24 39.83 -50.38 -10.91
N GLN A 25 39.74 -50.87 -12.15
CA GLN A 25 39.32 -50.04 -13.28
C GLN A 25 37.88 -49.56 -13.12
N ALA A 26 37.00 -50.45 -12.63
CA ALA A 26 35.61 -50.14 -12.37
C ALA A 26 35.41 -49.10 -11.28
N THR A 27 36.10 -49.24 -10.14
CA THR A 27 36.03 -48.27 -9.04
C THR A 27 36.54 -46.91 -9.46
N ASN A 28 37.67 -46.85 -10.19
CA ASN A 28 38.19 -45.58 -10.71
C ASN A 28 37.18 -44.90 -11.65
N HIS A 29 36.49 -45.68 -12.49
CA HIS A 29 35.47 -45.15 -13.37
C HIS A 29 34.23 -44.66 -12.59
N ILE A 30 33.83 -45.34 -11.52
CA ILE A 30 32.74 -44.91 -10.63
C ILE A 30 33.10 -43.58 -9.94
N ASP A 31 34.32 -43.43 -9.43
CA ASP A 31 34.77 -42.18 -8.80
C ASP A 31 34.80 -41.03 -9.83
N MET A 32 35.31 -41.28 -11.04
CA MET A 32 35.24 -40.30 -12.13
C MET A 32 33.81 -39.94 -12.51
N LEU A 33 32.89 -40.91 -12.52
CA LEU A 33 31.48 -40.68 -12.82
C LEU A 33 30.82 -39.85 -11.72
N GLU A 34 31.07 -40.15 -10.44
CA GLU A 34 30.60 -39.39 -9.29
C GLU A 34 31.01 -37.92 -9.40
N ASP A 35 32.29 -37.64 -9.64
CA ASP A 35 32.80 -36.27 -9.80
C ASP A 35 32.09 -35.51 -10.93
N ARG A 36 31.89 -36.16 -12.08
CA ARG A 36 31.24 -35.54 -13.25
C ARG A 36 29.75 -35.32 -13.03
N LEU A 37 29.05 -36.26 -12.41
CA LEU A 37 27.63 -36.11 -12.05
C LEU A 37 27.44 -35.04 -10.97
N GLU A 38 28.36 -34.94 -10.02
CA GLU A 38 28.32 -33.89 -8.99
C GLU A 38 28.50 -32.50 -9.63
N GLN A 39 29.44 -32.36 -10.58
CA GLN A 39 29.61 -31.12 -11.34
C GLN A 39 28.36 -30.76 -12.17
N MET A 40 27.73 -31.75 -12.81
CA MET A 40 26.49 -31.56 -13.56
C MET A 40 25.34 -31.13 -12.64
N SER A 41 25.20 -31.78 -11.48
CA SER A 41 24.20 -31.45 -10.46
C SER A 41 24.38 -30.03 -9.93
N LYS A 42 25.63 -29.64 -9.59
CA LYS A 42 25.97 -28.27 -9.17
C LYS A 42 25.60 -27.24 -10.24
N SER A 43 25.91 -27.53 -11.51
CA SER A 43 25.60 -26.63 -12.64
C SER A 43 24.09 -26.51 -12.88
N CYS A 44 23.36 -27.63 -12.83
CA CYS A 44 21.90 -27.65 -12.96
C CYS A 44 21.23 -26.85 -11.82
N ASN A 45 21.65 -27.08 -10.58
CA ASN A 45 21.15 -26.34 -9.43
C ASN A 45 21.45 -24.84 -9.52
N ALA A 46 22.62 -24.46 -10.02
CA ALA A 46 22.96 -23.05 -10.26
C ALA A 46 22.03 -22.41 -11.29
N VAL A 47 21.75 -23.08 -12.42
CA VAL A 47 20.78 -22.62 -13.43
C VAL A 47 19.39 -22.42 -12.82
N ILE A 48 18.92 -23.38 -12.01
CA ILE A 48 17.62 -23.28 -11.33
C ILE A 48 17.58 -22.11 -10.35
N ASN A 49 18.62 -21.90 -9.54
CA ASN A 49 18.65 -20.83 -8.54
C ASN A 49 18.71 -19.44 -9.17
N ILE A 50 19.51 -19.29 -10.23
CA ILE A 50 19.53 -18.05 -11.03
C ILE A 50 18.15 -17.84 -11.67
N GLY A 51 17.54 -18.90 -12.22
CA GLY A 51 16.20 -18.87 -12.79
C GLY A 51 15.12 -18.43 -11.80
N LYS A 52 15.14 -18.96 -10.57
CA LYS A 52 14.22 -18.54 -9.50
C LYS A 52 14.41 -17.07 -9.12
N THR A 53 15.65 -16.62 -9.04
CA THR A 53 15.97 -15.21 -8.78
C THR A 53 15.45 -14.31 -9.91
N PHE A 54 15.64 -14.73 -11.17
CA PHE A 54 15.10 -14.03 -12.34
C PHE A 54 13.58 -13.91 -12.28
N VAL A 55 12.86 -15.01 -11.96
CA VAL A 55 11.40 -15.00 -11.81
C VAL A 55 10.94 -14.04 -10.72
N GLN A 56 11.66 -13.95 -9.59
CA GLN A 56 11.36 -13.01 -8.50
C GLN A 56 11.56 -11.55 -8.92
N GLU A 57 12.65 -11.23 -9.61
CA GLU A 57 12.89 -9.87 -10.11
C GLU A 57 11.90 -9.48 -11.21
N PHE A 58 11.53 -10.41 -12.09
CA PHE A 58 10.46 -10.21 -13.08
C PHE A 58 9.13 -9.92 -12.36
N GLN A 59 8.81 -10.58 -11.26
CA GLN A 59 7.60 -10.28 -10.47
C GLN A 59 7.59 -8.83 -9.96
N LYS A 60 8.73 -8.33 -9.48
CA LYS A 60 8.87 -6.94 -9.00
C LYS A 60 8.72 -5.94 -10.14
N PHE A 61 9.27 -6.26 -11.31
CA PHE A 61 9.10 -5.46 -12.51
C PHE A 61 7.63 -5.38 -12.94
N LEU A 62 6.92 -6.52 -12.95
CA LEU A 62 5.47 -6.59 -13.21
C LEU A 62 4.66 -5.75 -12.23
N LYS A 63 4.96 -5.85 -10.93
CA LYS A 63 4.33 -5.01 -9.91
C LYS A 63 4.53 -3.53 -10.21
N SER A 64 5.73 -3.12 -10.61
CA SER A 64 6.03 -1.74 -10.97
C SER A 64 5.21 -1.24 -12.17
N ILE A 65 4.92 -2.10 -13.16
CA ILE A 65 4.03 -1.76 -14.28
C ILE A 65 2.60 -1.49 -13.78
N TYR A 66 2.09 -2.32 -12.87
CA TYR A 66 0.77 -2.11 -12.26
C TYR A 66 0.73 -0.86 -11.37
N ASP A 67 1.79 -0.57 -10.60
CA ASP A 67 1.88 0.65 -9.81
C ASP A 67 1.86 1.91 -10.70
N VAL A 68 2.58 1.88 -11.84
CA VAL A 68 2.54 2.96 -12.84
C VAL A 68 1.15 3.10 -13.47
N ARG A 69 0.47 1.99 -13.75
CA ARG A 69 -0.90 2.00 -14.28
C ARG A 69 -1.86 2.76 -13.37
N GLU A 70 -1.77 2.60 -12.05
CA GLU A 70 -2.65 3.30 -11.09
C GLU A 70 -2.53 4.83 -11.17
N LEU A 71 -1.35 5.36 -11.52
CA LEU A 71 -1.16 6.80 -11.74
C LEU A 71 -1.98 7.35 -12.91
N PHE A 72 -2.41 6.47 -13.82
CA PHE A 72 -3.21 6.81 -15.00
C PHE A 72 -4.68 6.38 -14.85
N ALA A 73 -5.20 6.24 -13.62
CA ALA A 73 -6.60 5.88 -13.39
C ALA A 73 -7.61 6.82 -14.07
N SER A 74 -7.24 8.09 -14.32
CA SER A 74 -8.07 9.06 -15.05
C SER A 74 -8.03 8.92 -16.58
N ASP A 75 -7.05 8.19 -17.14
CA ASP A 75 -6.86 7.98 -18.58
C ASP A 75 -7.10 6.52 -18.97
N ASP A 76 -8.33 6.24 -19.40
CA ASP A 76 -8.83 4.90 -19.72
C ASP A 76 -7.98 4.15 -20.76
N VAL A 77 -7.44 4.86 -21.77
CA VAL A 77 -6.67 4.24 -22.86
C VAL A 77 -5.32 3.75 -22.34
N THR A 78 -4.60 4.59 -21.59
CA THR A 78 -3.30 4.24 -21.00
C THR A 78 -3.47 3.16 -19.94
N PHE A 79 -4.51 3.27 -19.10
CA PHE A 79 -4.82 2.31 -18.05
C PHE A 79 -5.10 0.90 -18.61
N LYS A 80 -5.94 0.79 -19.64
CA LYS A 80 -6.25 -0.50 -20.31
C LYS A 80 -5.04 -1.08 -21.05
N SER A 81 -4.27 -0.24 -21.74
CA SER A 81 -3.07 -0.70 -22.46
C SER A 81 -2.02 -1.28 -21.51
N LEU A 82 -1.74 -0.59 -20.38
CA LEU A 82 -0.80 -1.08 -19.37
C LEU A 82 -1.30 -2.35 -18.67
N ALA A 83 -2.61 -2.46 -18.41
CA ALA A 83 -3.21 -3.69 -17.90
C ALA A 83 -2.93 -4.87 -18.82
N LYS A 84 -3.14 -4.67 -20.14
CA LYS A 84 -2.97 -5.72 -21.13
C LYS A 84 -1.53 -6.19 -21.28
N PHE A 85 -0.56 -5.26 -21.27
CA PHE A 85 0.86 -5.63 -21.21
C PHE A 85 1.22 -6.39 -19.93
N GLY A 86 0.64 -5.99 -18.79
CA GLY A 86 0.83 -6.69 -17.52
C GLY A 86 0.35 -8.15 -17.57
N GLU A 87 -0.82 -8.40 -18.17
CA GLU A 87 -1.37 -9.75 -18.36
C GLU A 87 -0.40 -10.66 -19.14
N TYR A 88 0.04 -10.24 -20.32
CA TYR A 88 0.98 -11.03 -21.14
C TYR A 88 2.30 -11.31 -20.44
N LEU A 89 2.87 -10.29 -19.80
CA LEU A 89 4.13 -10.44 -19.07
C LEU A 89 3.98 -11.35 -17.84
N SER A 90 2.81 -11.35 -17.18
CA SER A 90 2.50 -12.25 -16.08
C SER A 90 2.42 -13.71 -16.55
N GLU A 91 1.85 -13.96 -17.72
CA GLU A 91 1.79 -15.31 -18.30
C GLU A 91 3.17 -15.81 -18.71
N ILE A 92 4.00 -14.95 -19.34
CA ILE A 92 5.40 -15.28 -19.66
C ILE A 92 6.19 -15.61 -18.38
N GLN A 93 6.03 -14.84 -17.32
CA GLN A 93 6.68 -15.10 -16.04
C GLN A 93 6.27 -16.48 -15.47
N ALA A 94 4.98 -16.85 -15.58
CA ALA A 94 4.48 -18.14 -15.13
C ALA A 94 5.11 -19.32 -15.92
N LEU A 95 5.31 -19.15 -17.24
CA LEU A 95 6.01 -20.15 -18.06
C LEU A 95 7.45 -20.38 -17.59
N PHE A 96 8.19 -19.31 -17.28
CA PHE A 96 9.55 -19.44 -16.71
C PHE A 96 9.54 -20.12 -15.34
N SER A 97 8.57 -19.79 -14.48
CA SER A 97 8.43 -20.45 -13.18
C SER A 97 8.23 -21.95 -13.33
N SER A 98 7.33 -22.36 -14.25
CA SER A 98 7.05 -23.76 -14.57
C SER A 98 8.29 -24.49 -15.12
N LEU A 99 9.04 -23.87 -16.04
CA LEU A 99 10.28 -24.42 -16.59
C LEU A 99 11.29 -24.79 -15.50
N PHE A 100 11.56 -23.88 -14.57
CA PHE A 100 12.53 -24.11 -13.50
C PHE A 100 12.03 -25.11 -12.45
N GLU A 101 10.73 -25.13 -12.16
CA GLU A 101 10.12 -26.10 -11.26
C GLU A 101 10.18 -27.53 -11.84
N GLN A 102 9.82 -27.71 -13.11
CA GLN A 102 9.90 -29.00 -13.78
C GLN A 102 11.34 -29.50 -13.89
N THR A 103 12.28 -28.61 -14.21
CA THR A 103 13.72 -28.94 -14.25
C THR A 103 14.21 -29.40 -12.88
N SER A 104 13.80 -28.72 -11.80
CA SER A 104 14.14 -29.12 -10.43
C SER A 104 13.56 -30.48 -10.04
N ASN A 105 12.30 -30.72 -10.36
CA ASN A 105 11.57 -31.92 -9.92
C ASN A 105 11.91 -33.18 -10.72
N SER A 106 12.27 -33.04 -11.99
CA SER A 106 12.68 -34.16 -12.85
C SER A 106 14.19 -34.35 -12.85
N VAL A 107 14.93 -33.36 -13.35
CA VAL A 107 16.36 -33.49 -13.67
C VAL A 107 17.21 -33.45 -12.41
N LEU A 108 17.09 -32.39 -11.59
CA LEU A 108 17.93 -32.24 -10.41
C LEU A 108 17.65 -33.32 -9.35
N ARG A 109 16.38 -33.70 -9.17
CA ARG A 109 15.99 -34.80 -8.27
C ARG A 109 16.62 -36.13 -8.70
N THR A 110 16.60 -36.44 -10.00
CA THR A 110 17.20 -37.67 -10.53
C THR A 110 18.72 -37.68 -10.37
N LEU A 111 19.42 -36.58 -10.72
CA LEU A 111 20.86 -36.44 -10.47
C LEU A 111 21.23 -36.63 -8.99
N THR A 112 20.42 -36.06 -8.09
CA THR A 112 20.66 -36.17 -6.65
C THR A 112 20.46 -37.60 -6.15
N ARG A 113 19.45 -38.33 -6.66
CA ARG A 113 19.21 -39.75 -6.36
C ARG A 113 20.39 -40.60 -6.83
N MET A 114 20.82 -40.44 -8.08
CA MET A 114 21.95 -41.20 -8.65
C MET A 114 23.24 -41.05 -7.81
N LEU A 115 23.52 -39.83 -7.34
CA LEU A 115 24.68 -39.53 -6.49
C LEU A 115 24.53 -40.09 -5.06
N LYS A 116 23.39 -39.82 -4.41
CA LYS A 116 23.25 -40.08 -2.97
C LYS A 116 22.80 -41.50 -2.63
N GLU A 117 22.11 -42.18 -3.53
CA GLU A 117 21.55 -43.51 -3.32
C GLU A 117 22.37 -44.55 -4.10
N ASP A 118 22.39 -44.46 -5.43
CA ASP A 118 22.94 -45.53 -6.28
C ASP A 118 24.47 -45.67 -6.11
N ILE A 119 25.23 -44.59 -6.32
CA ILE A 119 26.70 -44.61 -6.20
C ILE A 119 27.11 -44.93 -4.77
N ARG A 120 26.44 -44.32 -3.79
CA ARG A 120 26.75 -44.55 -2.38
C ARG A 120 26.57 -46.01 -1.96
N LYS A 121 25.50 -46.65 -2.42
CA LYS A 121 25.24 -48.08 -2.19
C LYS A 121 26.39 -48.96 -2.70
N VAL A 122 26.90 -48.68 -3.90
CA VAL A 122 28.04 -49.43 -4.46
C VAL A 122 29.33 -49.17 -3.68
N LYS A 123 29.60 -47.93 -3.26
CA LYS A 123 30.79 -47.60 -2.46
C LYS A 123 30.75 -48.24 -1.07
N ASP A 124 29.59 -48.31 -0.44
CA ASP A 124 29.44 -48.96 0.87
C ASP A 124 29.60 -50.50 0.76
N GLN A 125 29.09 -51.11 -0.31
CA GLN A 125 29.36 -52.53 -0.63
C GLN A 125 30.85 -52.78 -0.91
N GLY A 126 31.53 -51.84 -1.59
CA GLY A 126 32.97 -51.91 -1.83
C GLY A 126 33.81 -51.92 -0.55
N LYS A 127 33.45 -51.09 0.44
CA LYS A 127 34.12 -51.11 1.77
C LYS A 127 33.95 -52.45 2.49
N LEU A 128 32.76 -53.06 2.38
CA LEU A 128 32.51 -54.38 2.95
C LEU A 128 33.36 -55.45 2.26
N PHE A 129 33.44 -55.39 0.93
CA PHE A 129 34.30 -56.27 0.13
C PHE A 129 35.78 -56.15 0.53
N GLU A 130 36.32 -54.93 0.66
CA GLU A 130 37.73 -54.73 1.06
C GLU A 130 38.01 -55.28 2.47
N ARG A 131 37.10 -55.04 3.42
CA ARG A 131 37.22 -55.59 4.78
C ARG A 131 37.27 -57.12 4.76
N LEU A 132 36.31 -57.76 4.09
CA LEU A 132 36.23 -59.22 4.02
C LEU A 132 37.37 -59.83 3.20
N SER A 133 37.90 -59.11 2.20
CA SER A 133 39.12 -59.49 1.50
C SER A 133 40.32 -59.53 2.45
N SER A 134 40.50 -58.51 3.28
CA SER A 134 41.58 -58.47 4.27
C SER A 134 41.44 -59.58 5.32
N ASP A 135 40.22 -59.82 5.81
CA ASP A 135 39.95 -60.88 6.79
C ASP A 135 40.23 -62.28 6.19
N TYR A 136 39.93 -62.47 4.91
CA TYR A 136 40.23 -63.68 4.17
C TYR A 136 41.75 -63.90 4.01
N ASP A 137 42.51 -62.86 3.64
CA ASP A 137 43.97 -62.93 3.54
C ASP A 137 44.62 -63.27 4.90
N ILE A 138 44.13 -62.69 5.99
CA ILE A 138 44.59 -63.01 7.36
C ILE A 138 44.29 -64.47 7.72
N ALA A 139 43.11 -64.98 7.37
CA ALA A 139 42.74 -66.37 7.61
C ALA A 139 43.60 -67.35 6.80
N LEU A 140 43.92 -67.02 5.55
CA LEU A 140 44.84 -67.77 4.70
C LEU A 140 46.23 -67.86 5.32
N GLN A 141 46.79 -66.72 5.75
CA GLN A 141 48.12 -66.66 6.36
C GLN A 141 48.17 -67.48 7.66
N LYS A 142 47.18 -67.32 8.54
CA LYS A 142 47.10 -68.09 9.80
C LYS A 142 47.00 -69.59 9.56
N ASN A 143 46.30 -70.02 8.52
CA ASN A 143 46.21 -71.43 8.16
C ASN A 143 47.53 -71.96 7.57
N ALA A 144 48.27 -71.13 6.81
CA ALA A 144 49.58 -71.49 6.28
C ALA A 144 50.66 -71.60 7.37
N ASP A 145 50.64 -70.72 8.37
CA ASP A 145 51.59 -70.69 9.48
C ASP A 145 51.33 -71.77 10.55
N ALA A 146 50.19 -72.49 10.47
CA ALA A 146 49.82 -73.52 11.42
C ALA A 146 50.83 -74.70 11.40
N SER A 147 51.40 -75.02 12.56
CA SER A 147 52.37 -76.11 12.66
C SER A 147 51.72 -77.48 12.44
N LYS A 148 52.23 -78.24 11.47
CA LYS A 148 51.79 -79.60 11.13
C LYS A 148 51.82 -80.60 12.30
N THR A 149 52.56 -80.29 13.36
CA THR A 149 52.67 -81.14 14.56
C THR A 149 51.47 -81.02 15.51
N LYS A 150 50.65 -79.96 15.38
CA LYS A 150 49.50 -79.68 16.24
C LYS A 150 48.18 -79.83 15.47
N SER A 151 47.73 -81.08 15.29
CA SER A 151 46.54 -81.43 14.48
C SER A 151 45.29 -80.60 14.82
N HIS A 152 44.99 -80.40 16.11
CA HIS A 152 43.83 -79.61 16.55
C HIS A 152 43.89 -78.14 16.10
N VAL A 153 45.07 -77.53 16.08
CA VAL A 153 45.24 -76.14 15.66
C VAL A 153 45.04 -76.01 14.15
N CYS A 154 45.52 -76.99 13.37
CA CYS A 154 45.29 -77.04 11.92
C CYS A 154 43.80 -77.20 11.57
N GLU A 155 43.05 -78.00 12.33
CA GLU A 155 41.61 -78.16 12.12
C GLU A 155 40.83 -76.88 12.42
N ASP A 156 41.18 -76.16 13.50
CA ASP A 156 40.51 -74.91 13.88
C ASP A 156 40.79 -73.78 12.88
N THR A 157 42.04 -73.62 12.43
CA THR A 157 42.39 -72.62 11.41
C THR A 157 41.74 -72.93 10.06
N SER A 158 41.63 -74.21 9.71
CA SER A 158 40.97 -74.66 8.48
C SER A 158 39.46 -74.37 8.48
N LYS A 159 38.77 -74.59 9.61
CA LYS A 159 37.34 -74.24 9.76
C LYS A 159 37.10 -72.74 9.60
N ILE A 160 37.95 -71.92 10.23
CA ILE A 160 37.88 -70.46 10.11
C ILE A 160 38.09 -70.03 8.66
N LEU A 161 39.08 -70.62 7.98
CA LEU A 161 39.35 -70.33 6.56
C LEU A 161 38.17 -70.68 5.64
N ILE A 162 37.52 -71.83 5.84
CA ILE A 162 36.36 -72.23 5.03
C ILE A 162 35.21 -71.23 5.22
N ALA A 163 34.96 -70.81 6.47
CA ALA A 163 33.91 -69.83 6.78
C ALA A 163 34.20 -68.46 6.15
N THR A 164 35.43 -67.94 6.29
CA THR A 164 35.80 -66.64 5.70
C THR A 164 35.84 -66.69 4.18
N ARG A 165 36.27 -67.80 3.58
CA ARG A 165 36.24 -68.02 2.12
C ARG A 165 34.82 -67.94 1.56
N SER A 166 33.86 -68.58 2.22
CA SER A 166 32.45 -68.55 1.82
C SER A 166 31.88 -67.14 1.93
N CYS A 167 32.12 -66.45 3.04
CA CYS A 167 31.65 -65.07 3.26
C CYS A 167 32.25 -64.08 2.24
N PHE A 168 33.55 -64.20 1.96
CA PHE A 168 34.21 -63.45 0.90
C PHE A 168 33.58 -63.73 -0.46
N GLY A 169 33.42 -65.00 -0.85
CA GLY A 169 32.81 -65.38 -2.13
C GLY A 169 31.42 -64.78 -2.35
N HIS A 170 30.55 -64.81 -1.35
CA HIS A 170 29.22 -64.17 -1.42
C HIS A 170 29.33 -62.65 -1.61
N THR A 171 30.18 -61.99 -0.82
CA THR A 171 30.36 -60.53 -0.90
C THR A 171 30.96 -60.09 -2.22
N SER A 172 31.89 -60.87 -2.78
CA SER A 172 32.51 -60.61 -4.09
C SER A 172 31.46 -60.68 -5.21
N ILE A 173 30.57 -61.67 -5.18
CA ILE A 173 29.46 -61.77 -6.13
C ILE A 173 28.52 -60.58 -5.98
N ASP A 174 28.10 -60.26 -4.74
CA ASP A 174 27.20 -59.14 -4.48
C ASP A 174 27.80 -57.80 -4.96
N TYR A 175 29.09 -57.58 -4.71
CA TYR A 175 29.75 -56.35 -5.13
C TYR A 175 29.86 -56.26 -6.66
N THR A 176 30.25 -57.36 -7.31
CA THR A 176 30.31 -57.46 -8.78
C THR A 176 28.94 -57.23 -9.41
N TYR A 177 27.89 -57.80 -8.82
CA TYR A 177 26.51 -57.58 -9.23
C TYR A 177 26.10 -56.11 -9.11
N GLN A 178 26.35 -55.47 -7.96
CA GLN A 178 26.00 -54.06 -7.77
C GLN A 178 26.72 -53.15 -8.77
N ILE A 179 28.00 -53.41 -9.07
CA ILE A 179 28.77 -52.66 -10.06
C ILE A 179 28.15 -52.81 -11.47
N ASN A 180 27.89 -54.05 -11.91
CA ASN A 180 27.34 -54.30 -13.24
C ASN A 180 25.93 -53.69 -13.40
N VAL A 181 25.08 -53.79 -12.36
CA VAL A 181 23.75 -53.15 -12.34
C VAL A 181 23.87 -51.64 -12.43
N LEU A 182 24.74 -51.02 -11.62
CA LEU A 182 24.95 -49.57 -11.64
C LEU A 182 25.31 -49.07 -13.05
N PHE A 183 26.26 -49.71 -13.71
CA PHE A 183 26.68 -49.30 -15.06
C PHE A 183 25.59 -49.42 -16.10
N ASN A 184 24.80 -50.50 -16.05
CA ASN A 184 23.73 -50.70 -17.03
C ASN A 184 22.55 -49.76 -16.76
N GLN A 185 22.22 -49.49 -15.50
CA GLN A 185 21.15 -48.58 -15.13
C GLN A 185 21.49 -47.11 -15.42
N HIS A 186 22.69 -46.65 -15.02
CA HIS A 186 23.08 -45.24 -15.19
C HIS A 186 23.19 -44.81 -16.66
N LYS A 187 23.55 -45.73 -17.57
CA LYS A 187 23.54 -45.45 -19.02
C LYS A 187 22.15 -45.06 -19.52
N ILE A 188 21.11 -45.79 -19.08
CA ILE A 188 19.73 -45.56 -19.47
C ILE A 188 19.22 -44.26 -18.83
N GLU A 189 19.40 -44.13 -17.52
CA GLU A 189 18.91 -42.98 -16.76
C GLU A 189 19.50 -41.65 -17.24
N LEU A 190 20.77 -41.61 -17.65
CA LEU A 190 21.38 -40.38 -18.19
C LEU A 190 20.74 -39.94 -19.51
N ILE A 191 20.40 -40.89 -20.39
CA ILE A 191 19.73 -40.58 -21.65
C ILE A 191 18.31 -40.10 -21.38
N GLU A 192 17.57 -40.79 -20.50
CA GLU A 192 16.22 -40.39 -20.08
C GLU A 192 16.20 -39.00 -19.46
N LEU A 193 17.22 -38.69 -18.64
CA LEU A 193 17.38 -37.39 -18.01
C LEU A 193 17.60 -36.26 -19.01
N LEU A 194 18.48 -36.46 -19.99
CA LEU A 194 18.72 -35.47 -21.04
C LEU A 194 17.49 -35.30 -21.94
N LEU A 195 16.80 -36.39 -22.25
CA LEU A 195 15.55 -36.36 -23.00
C LEU A 195 14.46 -35.59 -22.23
N SER A 196 14.33 -35.85 -20.93
CA SER A 196 13.40 -35.12 -20.06
C SER A 196 13.72 -33.62 -20.05
N TYR A 197 14.99 -33.25 -19.91
CA TYR A 197 15.41 -31.85 -19.95
C TYR A 197 15.01 -31.16 -21.26
N ILE A 198 15.30 -31.77 -22.41
CA ILE A 198 14.93 -31.21 -23.72
C ILE A 198 13.41 -31.12 -23.88
N ASN A 199 12.65 -32.12 -23.42
CA ASN A 199 11.19 -32.11 -23.50
C ASN A 199 10.56 -30.98 -22.65
N ILE A 200 11.12 -30.71 -21.47
CA ILE A 200 10.69 -29.58 -20.63
C ILE A 200 10.89 -28.25 -21.38
N HIS A 201 12.07 -28.05 -21.99
CA HIS A 201 12.35 -26.85 -22.79
C HIS A 201 11.45 -26.76 -24.03
N LYS A 202 11.20 -27.87 -24.72
CA LYS A 202 10.28 -27.93 -25.85
C LYS A 202 8.87 -27.47 -25.45
N ALA A 203 8.36 -27.95 -24.31
CA ALA A 203 7.06 -27.55 -23.80
C ALA A 203 7.01 -26.06 -23.48
N PHE A 204 8.06 -25.52 -22.85
CA PHE A 204 8.18 -24.08 -22.56
C PHE A 204 8.10 -23.23 -23.84
N PHE A 205 8.89 -23.54 -24.87
CA PHE A 205 8.89 -22.77 -26.12
C PHE A 205 7.59 -22.91 -26.89
N HIS A 206 6.98 -24.10 -26.89
CA HIS A 206 5.69 -24.32 -27.54
C HIS A 206 4.59 -23.47 -26.89
N GLN A 207 4.47 -23.52 -25.56
CA GLN A 207 3.48 -22.73 -24.81
C GLN A 207 3.73 -21.23 -24.97
N GLY A 208 4.99 -20.79 -24.96
CA GLY A 208 5.35 -19.39 -25.18
C GLY A 208 4.99 -18.89 -26.58
N HIS A 209 5.20 -19.70 -27.61
CA HIS A 209 4.81 -19.36 -28.99
C HIS A 209 3.28 -19.29 -29.14
N GLU A 210 2.55 -20.22 -28.55
CA GLU A 210 1.08 -20.23 -28.58
C GLU A 210 0.48 -19.01 -27.87
N LEU A 211 1.05 -18.62 -26.72
CA LEU A 211 0.70 -17.40 -26.00
C LEU A 211 0.92 -16.15 -26.87
N LEU A 212 2.08 -16.06 -27.51
CA LEU A 212 2.46 -14.91 -28.35
C LEU A 212 1.91 -14.99 -29.78
N SER A 213 0.92 -15.85 -30.02
CA SER A 213 0.31 -16.03 -31.32
C SER A 213 -0.71 -14.92 -31.66
N ILE A 214 -1.54 -15.18 -32.67
CA ILE A 214 -2.38 -14.22 -33.43
C ILE A 214 -3.19 -13.26 -32.55
N ASP A 215 -3.67 -13.68 -31.38
CA ASP A 215 -4.47 -12.83 -30.49
C ASP A 215 -3.65 -11.66 -29.91
N THR A 216 -2.39 -11.91 -29.56
CA THR A 216 -1.45 -10.89 -29.07
C THR A 216 -1.10 -9.89 -30.16
N GLU A 217 -0.97 -10.35 -31.41
CA GLU A 217 -0.70 -9.48 -32.56
C GLU A 217 -1.85 -8.51 -32.84
N ARG A 218 -3.10 -8.96 -32.71
CA ARG A 218 -4.29 -8.09 -32.84
C ARG A 218 -4.29 -6.99 -31.76
N ASP A 219 -4.07 -7.36 -30.51
CA ASP A 219 -4.06 -6.40 -29.40
C ASP A 219 -2.92 -5.38 -29.52
N PHE A 220 -1.73 -5.82 -29.94
CA PHE A 220 -0.61 -4.92 -30.19
C PHE A 220 -0.87 -3.96 -31.35
N ASN A 221 -1.57 -4.39 -32.39
CA ASN A 221 -1.98 -3.52 -33.49
C ASN A 221 -2.98 -2.46 -33.01
N VAL A 222 -3.94 -2.82 -32.15
CA VAL A 222 -4.90 -1.87 -31.55
C VAL A 222 -4.16 -0.84 -30.68
N ILE A 223 -3.28 -1.29 -29.79
CA ILE A 223 -2.49 -0.41 -28.91
C ILE A 223 -1.59 0.51 -29.75
N THR A 224 -0.98 0.00 -30.82
CA THR A 224 -0.13 0.78 -31.73
C THR A 224 -0.95 1.88 -32.44
N SER A 225 -2.16 1.55 -32.89
CA SER A 225 -3.08 2.52 -33.49
C SER A 225 -3.45 3.61 -32.48
N GLN A 226 -3.83 3.25 -31.25
CA GLN A 226 -4.12 4.22 -30.19
C GLN A 226 -2.92 5.12 -29.86
N LEU A 227 -1.71 4.56 -29.81
CA LEU A 227 -0.48 5.30 -29.57
C LEU A 227 -0.20 6.33 -30.66
N THR A 228 -0.42 5.98 -31.93
CA THR A 228 -0.24 6.93 -33.05
C THR A 228 -1.24 8.08 -32.96
N LYS A 229 -2.50 7.81 -32.62
CA LYS A 229 -3.52 8.84 -32.38
C LYS A 229 -3.12 9.78 -31.23
N MET A 230 -2.71 9.24 -30.08
CA MET A 230 -2.26 10.05 -28.93
C MET A 230 -1.06 10.93 -29.26
N ARG A 231 -0.09 10.42 -30.05
CA ARG A 231 1.05 11.21 -30.54
C ARG A 231 0.61 12.37 -31.41
N GLN A 232 -0.36 12.16 -32.30
CA GLN A 232 -0.90 13.22 -33.16
C GLN A 232 -1.61 14.31 -32.36
N GLU A 233 -2.47 13.92 -31.41
CA GLU A 233 -3.17 14.87 -30.53
C GLU A 233 -2.20 15.68 -29.66
N ASN A 234 -1.17 15.03 -29.11
CA ASN A 234 -0.14 15.73 -28.33
C ASN A 234 0.63 16.76 -29.18
N ALA A 235 1.01 16.39 -30.41
CA ALA A 235 1.67 17.31 -31.34
C ALA A 235 0.79 18.52 -31.69
N GLN A 236 -0.54 18.32 -31.82
CA GLN A 236 -1.49 19.41 -32.05
C GLN A 236 -1.62 20.32 -30.82
N LYS A 237 -1.77 19.75 -29.63
CA LYS A 237 -1.84 20.51 -28.36
C LYS A 237 -0.57 21.32 -28.12
N GLN A 238 0.59 20.72 -28.36
CA GLN A 238 1.88 21.41 -28.24
C GLN A 238 1.95 22.63 -29.17
N LYS A 239 1.63 22.48 -30.47
CA LYS A 239 1.59 23.60 -31.42
C LYS A 239 0.59 24.69 -31.00
N HIS A 240 -0.53 24.31 -30.40
CA HIS A 240 -1.51 25.27 -29.89
C HIS A 240 -0.96 26.07 -28.71
N PHE A 241 -0.31 25.41 -27.74
CA PHE A 241 0.33 26.07 -26.61
C PHE A 241 1.48 26.99 -27.04
N GLU A 242 2.28 26.58 -28.02
CA GLU A 242 3.32 27.43 -28.63
C GLU A 242 2.73 28.71 -29.21
N LYS A 243 1.62 28.63 -29.95
CA LYS A 243 0.92 29.81 -30.49
C LYS A 243 0.40 30.73 -29.40
N ILE A 244 -0.23 30.19 -28.35
CA ILE A 244 -0.73 30.98 -27.21
C ILE A 244 0.44 31.70 -26.51
N HIS A 245 1.55 30.98 -26.31
CA HIS A 245 2.75 31.53 -25.72
C HIS A 245 3.29 32.73 -26.52
N ASP A 246 3.44 32.56 -27.84
CA ASP A 246 3.92 33.62 -28.74
C ASP A 246 3.02 34.86 -28.73
N ILE A 247 1.70 34.67 -28.77
CA ILE A 247 0.72 35.78 -28.73
C ILE A 247 0.85 36.55 -27.42
N ASN A 248 0.91 35.86 -26.29
CA ASN A 248 1.00 36.50 -24.97
C ASN A 248 2.35 37.22 -24.76
N GLN A 249 3.43 36.68 -25.32
CA GLN A 249 4.74 37.32 -25.30
C GLN A 249 4.76 38.61 -26.12
N ARG A 250 4.15 38.62 -27.31
CA ARG A 250 4.00 39.83 -28.14
C ARG A 250 3.15 40.90 -27.45
N LYS A 251 1.99 40.52 -26.90
CA LYS A 251 1.12 41.43 -26.13
C LYS A 251 1.85 42.09 -24.96
N SER A 252 2.59 41.30 -24.17
CA SER A 252 3.36 41.80 -23.03
C SER A 252 4.47 42.77 -23.46
N SER A 253 5.10 42.51 -24.60
CA SER A 253 6.12 43.40 -25.18
C SER A 253 5.52 44.71 -25.69
N SER A 254 4.33 44.68 -26.31
CA SER A 254 3.61 45.89 -26.76
C SER A 254 3.11 46.75 -25.59
N LEU A 255 2.63 46.13 -24.50
CA LEU A 255 2.24 46.84 -23.27
C LEU A 255 3.42 47.56 -22.61
N ALA A 256 4.61 46.95 -22.63
CA ALA A 256 5.83 47.57 -22.11
C ALA A 256 6.27 48.79 -22.93
N ILE A 257 6.07 48.77 -24.26
CA ILE A 257 6.39 49.91 -25.14
C ILE A 257 5.42 51.07 -24.91
N MET A 258 4.11 50.82 -24.78
CA MET A 258 3.11 51.87 -24.54
C MET A 258 3.25 52.57 -23.18
N ALA A 259 3.78 51.90 -22.16
CA ALA A 259 4.04 52.52 -20.85
C ALA A 259 5.17 53.57 -20.87
N THR A 260 6.02 53.58 -21.90
CA THR A 260 7.17 54.51 -22.01
C THR A 260 6.86 55.80 -22.77
N SER A 261 5.74 55.88 -23.49
CA SER A 261 5.37 57.05 -24.31
C SER A 261 4.53 58.09 -23.57
N THR A 262 4.21 57.90 -22.29
CA THR A 262 3.23 58.72 -21.54
C THR A 262 3.81 59.56 -20.39
N SER A 263 5.13 59.62 -20.18
CA SER A 263 5.74 60.49 -19.14
C SER A 263 6.53 61.68 -19.71
N PRO A 264 6.15 62.94 -19.43
CA PRO A 264 6.98 64.11 -19.74
C PRO A 264 7.97 64.39 -18.60
N SER A 265 9.26 64.23 -18.93
CA SER A 265 10.44 64.88 -18.34
C SER A 265 10.89 64.57 -16.89
N THR A 266 12.23 64.54 -16.81
CA THR A 266 13.13 64.62 -15.64
C THR A 266 13.11 63.47 -14.62
N ASP A 267 13.46 62.27 -15.07
CA ASP A 267 14.66 61.61 -14.56
C ASP A 267 15.02 60.45 -15.51
N LYS A 268 16.08 60.65 -16.29
CA LYS A 268 16.61 59.64 -17.22
C LYS A 268 17.32 58.54 -16.44
N VAL A 269 16.59 57.72 -15.70
CA VAL A 269 17.06 56.35 -15.41
C VAL A 269 16.90 55.58 -16.70
N LYS A 270 18.00 55.46 -17.46
CA LYS A 270 18.05 54.78 -18.77
C LYS A 270 17.56 53.33 -18.63
N PHE A 271 16.29 53.09 -18.98
CA PHE A 271 15.70 51.75 -19.07
C PHE A 271 16.35 50.89 -20.18
N SER A 272 17.22 51.48 -21.02
CA SER A 272 18.11 50.75 -21.94
C SER A 272 19.03 49.75 -21.22
N THR A 273 19.26 49.92 -19.92
CA THR A 273 20.09 49.01 -19.11
C THR A 273 19.29 47.85 -18.50
N LEU A 274 17.95 47.97 -18.37
CA LEU A 274 17.09 46.95 -17.76
C LEU A 274 16.38 46.04 -18.78
N LEU A 275 16.14 46.52 -20.01
CA LEU A 275 15.57 45.72 -21.09
C LEU A 275 16.42 44.47 -21.43
N PRO A 276 17.78 44.54 -21.50
CA PRO A 276 18.63 43.38 -21.75
C PRO A 276 18.64 42.38 -20.59
N LEU A 277 18.47 42.83 -19.34
CA LEU A 277 18.42 41.97 -18.16
C LEU A 277 17.09 41.21 -18.07
N TYR A 278 15.98 41.87 -18.41
CA TYR A 278 14.67 41.22 -18.49
C TYR A 278 14.58 40.23 -19.66
N GLN A 279 15.19 40.56 -20.81
CA GLN A 279 15.29 39.67 -21.97
C GLN A 279 16.28 38.51 -21.76
N SER A 280 17.40 38.71 -21.06
CA SER A 280 18.37 37.64 -20.74
C SER A 280 17.86 36.68 -19.68
N SER A 281 17.14 37.17 -18.65
CA SER A 281 16.51 36.31 -17.64
C SER A 281 15.40 35.42 -18.23
N MET A 282 14.76 35.85 -19.32
CA MET A 282 13.74 35.07 -20.05
C MET A 282 14.34 34.10 -21.08
N LYS A 283 15.44 34.48 -21.77
CA LYS A 283 16.15 33.58 -22.69
C LYS A 283 16.94 32.46 -21.98
N GLY A 284 17.35 32.67 -20.72
CA GLY A 284 18.10 31.71 -19.92
C GLY A 284 17.35 30.42 -19.53
N LYS A 285 16.06 30.26 -19.88
CA LYS A 285 15.30 29.01 -19.67
C LYS A 285 14.75 28.38 -20.95
N LEU A 286 15.13 28.89 -22.13
CA LEU A 286 14.77 28.34 -23.43
C LEU A 286 16.04 27.90 -24.19
N SER A 287 16.80 26.99 -23.57
CA SER A 287 17.69 26.08 -24.28
C SER A 287 17.23 24.65 -24.04
N LEU A 288 16.02 24.34 -24.49
CA LEU A 288 15.68 23.00 -24.93
C LEU A 288 15.49 23.08 -26.44
N ARG A 289 16.65 23.17 -27.10
CA ARG A 289 16.81 22.90 -28.52
C ARG A 289 16.13 21.57 -28.79
N SER A 290 15.23 21.57 -29.75
CA SER A 290 14.71 20.41 -30.45
C SER A 290 15.83 19.40 -30.72
N ARG A 291 15.90 18.34 -29.92
CA ARG A 291 16.65 17.13 -30.29
C ARG A 291 15.67 16.22 -31.02
N SER A 292 15.42 16.62 -32.26
CA SER A 292 14.94 15.70 -33.31
C SER A 292 15.88 14.50 -33.37
N GLN A 293 15.26 13.31 -33.37
CA GLN A 293 15.76 12.02 -33.81
C GLN A 293 17.24 11.98 -34.23
N ARG A 294 18.09 11.46 -33.35
CA ARG A 294 19.23 10.63 -33.74
C ARG A 294 19.34 9.47 -32.77
N THR A 295 18.86 8.32 -33.23
CA THR A 295 19.36 7.01 -32.85
C THR A 295 20.89 7.04 -32.88
N ARG A 296 21.52 6.92 -31.71
CA ARG A 296 22.87 6.42 -31.56
C ARG A 296 22.94 5.56 -30.30
N GLN A 297 22.83 4.26 -30.55
CA GLN A 297 23.60 3.21 -29.87
C GLN A 297 24.82 3.77 -29.15
N CYS A 298 24.90 3.55 -27.84
CA CYS A 298 26.18 3.32 -27.18
C CYS A 298 26.26 1.82 -26.95
N ASN A 299 27.03 1.15 -27.81
CA ASN A 299 27.64 -0.12 -27.43
C ASN A 299 28.94 0.18 -26.69
N LEU A 300 29.24 -0.74 -25.79
CA LEU A 300 30.47 -0.91 -25.04
C LEU A 300 31.71 -0.78 -25.93
N GLU A 301 32.78 -0.26 -25.33
CA GLU A 301 34.12 -0.38 -25.86
C GLU A 301 34.62 -1.84 -25.79
N ASP A 302 35.23 -2.21 -26.91
CA ASP A 302 36.38 -3.08 -27.10
C ASP A 302 36.29 -4.58 -26.78
N ASN A 303 36.20 -5.38 -27.86
CA ASN A 303 37.40 -6.13 -28.24
C ASN A 303 37.42 -6.55 -29.72
N LYS A 304 38.65 -6.52 -30.23
CA LYS A 304 39.14 -6.85 -31.57
C LYS A 304 38.54 -8.12 -32.16
N THR A 305 38.23 -8.10 -33.46
CA THR A 305 38.77 -9.08 -34.43
C THR A 305 38.54 -8.64 -35.87
N VAL A 306 39.59 -8.89 -36.64
CA VAL A 306 39.82 -8.75 -38.08
C VAL A 306 38.79 -9.56 -38.89
N GLU A 307 38.35 -9.06 -40.06
CA GLU A 307 38.42 -9.76 -41.37
C GLU A 307 37.56 -9.12 -42.49
N VAL A 308 37.94 -9.51 -43.70
CA VAL A 308 37.82 -8.93 -45.06
C VAL A 308 36.54 -9.45 -45.77
N PRO A 309 36.07 -8.83 -46.88
CA PRO A 309 34.70 -8.97 -47.39
C PRO A 309 34.54 -10.14 -48.38
N VAL A 310 33.28 -10.55 -48.62
CA VAL A 310 32.94 -11.48 -49.70
C VAL A 310 31.77 -10.96 -50.54
N GLU A 311 31.94 -11.19 -51.84
CA GLU A 311 31.18 -10.82 -53.01
C GLU A 311 29.79 -11.48 -53.17
N ASN A 312 29.04 -10.90 -54.12
CA ASN A 312 28.29 -11.57 -55.20
C ASN A 312 26.97 -12.34 -54.94
N ALA A 313 25.89 -11.73 -55.46
CA ALA A 313 25.23 -12.11 -56.73
C ALA A 313 23.84 -12.79 -56.73
N LEU A 314 23.05 -12.33 -57.72
CA LEU A 314 21.90 -12.95 -58.42
C LEU A 314 20.55 -12.98 -57.67
N ALA A 315 19.36 -12.91 -58.29
CA ALA A 315 18.82 -12.36 -59.55
C ALA A 315 17.28 -12.55 -59.48
N VAL A 316 16.53 -11.58 -60.03
CA VAL A 316 15.16 -11.49 -60.60
C VAL A 316 14.48 -12.83 -61.04
N PRO A 317 13.15 -12.98 -61.39
CA PRO A 317 12.11 -11.96 -61.68
C PRO A 317 10.56 -12.28 -61.55
N LYS A 318 9.74 -11.27 -61.95
CA LYS A 318 8.45 -11.29 -62.73
C LYS A 318 7.08 -11.45 -62.02
N GLU A 319 6.19 -10.44 -62.05
CA GLU A 319 5.14 -10.07 -63.05
C GLU A 319 3.77 -10.76 -62.83
N ASN A 320 2.70 -9.99 -62.55
CA ASN A 320 1.53 -9.80 -63.44
C ASN A 320 0.27 -9.20 -62.76
N LEU A 321 -0.35 -8.27 -63.51
CA LEU A 321 -1.72 -7.72 -63.42
C LEU A 321 -2.77 -8.82 -63.72
N PRO A 322 -4.08 -8.69 -63.36
CA PRO A 322 -4.99 -7.86 -64.16
C PRO A 322 -6.25 -7.24 -63.49
N ARG A 323 -6.72 -6.16 -64.15
CA ARG A 323 -8.10 -5.73 -64.50
C ARG A 323 -9.28 -5.85 -63.52
N ASN A 324 -9.87 -4.67 -63.28
CA ASN A 324 -11.29 -4.42 -62.96
C ASN A 324 -12.21 -4.77 -64.16
N PRO A 325 -13.54 -4.98 -63.99
CA PRO A 325 -14.46 -3.87 -64.30
C PRO A 325 -15.86 -3.87 -63.60
N SER A 326 -16.46 -2.65 -63.48
CA SER A 326 -17.90 -2.28 -63.66
C SER A 326 -19.02 -2.96 -62.81
N GLN A 327 -20.13 -2.33 -62.37
CA GLN A 327 -20.85 -1.10 -62.77
C GLN A 327 -22.05 -0.81 -61.82
N GLN A 328 -22.47 0.47 -61.77
CA GLN A 328 -23.85 1.03 -61.71
C GLN A 328 -24.67 0.91 -60.40
N SER A 329 -25.50 1.87 -59.97
CA SER A 329 -26.08 3.14 -60.52
C SER A 329 -26.71 3.93 -59.33
N LEU A 330 -26.52 5.24 -59.14
CA LEU A 330 -27.13 6.46 -59.73
C LEU A 330 -28.55 6.87 -59.26
N SER A 331 -28.65 8.04 -58.60
CA SER A 331 -29.49 9.23 -58.94
C SER A 331 -29.34 10.29 -57.81
N SER A 332 -28.78 11.51 -57.95
CA SER A 332 -29.06 12.74 -58.74
C SER A 332 -30.31 13.53 -58.25
N VAL A 333 -30.21 14.66 -57.50
CA VAL A 333 -29.88 16.09 -57.87
C VAL A 333 -31.09 16.79 -58.57
N PRO A 334 -31.41 18.13 -58.48
CA PRO A 334 -30.60 19.35 -58.20
C PRO A 334 -31.26 20.48 -57.35
N THR A 335 -30.56 21.61 -57.11
CA THR A 335 -30.87 22.98 -57.67
C THR A 335 -29.89 24.06 -57.14
N THR A 336 -29.18 24.72 -58.06
CA THR A 336 -28.36 25.98 -57.98
C THR A 336 -29.24 27.21 -58.32
N PRO A 337 -28.82 28.52 -58.36
CA PRO A 337 -27.54 29.22 -58.03
C PRO A 337 -27.64 30.63 -57.32
N GLN A 338 -26.48 31.12 -56.83
CA GLN A 338 -25.87 32.50 -56.73
C GLN A 338 -26.71 33.82 -56.86
N PRO A 339 -26.30 35.01 -56.30
CA PRO A 339 -24.93 35.58 -56.28
C PRO A 339 -24.52 36.42 -55.04
N GLY A 340 -23.25 36.85 -55.01
CA GLY A 340 -22.55 37.43 -53.86
C GLY A 340 -22.76 38.93 -53.60
N ILE A 341 -22.04 39.42 -52.57
CA ILE A 341 -21.65 40.81 -52.30
C ILE A 341 -20.42 40.76 -51.36
N GLU A 342 -19.39 41.54 -51.70
CA GLU A 342 -18.20 41.82 -50.90
C GLU A 342 -18.54 42.45 -49.54
N PRO A 343 -17.79 42.20 -48.45
CA PRO A 343 -17.81 43.11 -47.31
C PRO A 343 -16.81 44.24 -47.55
N THR A 344 -17.37 45.40 -47.85
CA THR A 344 -16.71 46.71 -47.82
C THR A 344 -16.18 47.04 -46.43
N LYS A 345 -15.16 47.90 -46.44
CA LYS A 345 -14.48 48.48 -45.30
C LYS A 345 -15.44 49.22 -44.37
N GLU A 346 -15.62 48.73 -43.14
CA GLU A 346 -15.98 49.58 -42.00
C GLU A 346 -15.12 49.21 -40.78
N GLY A 347 -14.60 50.23 -40.11
CA GLY A 347 -13.50 50.16 -39.16
C GLY A 347 -13.83 49.51 -37.80
N PRO A 348 -12.80 49.34 -36.94
CA PRO A 348 -12.91 48.67 -35.66
C PRO A 348 -13.48 49.63 -34.60
N LEU A 349 -14.79 49.89 -34.64
CA LEU A 349 -15.47 50.70 -33.61
C LEU A 349 -16.74 50.05 -33.02
N LYS A 350 -16.86 48.72 -33.08
CA LYS A 350 -17.93 47.98 -32.37
C LYS A 350 -17.48 46.99 -31.28
N TYR A 351 -16.19 46.84 -31.04
CA TYR A 351 -15.68 45.95 -29.96
C TYR A 351 -15.27 46.66 -28.66
N ILE A 352 -15.49 47.98 -28.54
CA ILE A 352 -15.20 48.72 -27.30
C ILE A 352 -16.42 48.86 -26.39
N LEU A 353 -17.65 48.66 -26.88
CA LEU A 353 -18.85 48.75 -26.04
C LEU A 353 -19.31 47.40 -25.44
N PHE A 354 -18.70 46.28 -25.81
CA PHE A 354 -18.96 44.97 -25.17
C PHE A 354 -18.05 44.69 -23.96
N SER A 355 -17.00 45.49 -23.74
CA SER A 355 -16.12 45.37 -22.55
C SER A 355 -16.66 46.10 -21.32
N SER A 356 -17.68 46.95 -21.47
CA SER A 356 -18.24 47.75 -20.38
C SER A 356 -19.34 47.02 -19.60
N MET A 357 -19.86 45.90 -20.12
CA MET A 357 -20.96 45.14 -19.49
C MET A 357 -20.55 43.82 -18.82
N ASN A 358 -19.34 43.29 -19.05
CA ASN A 358 -18.87 42.06 -18.40
C ASN A 358 -18.05 42.26 -17.12
N ILE A 359 -17.92 43.50 -16.63
CA ILE A 359 -17.45 43.78 -15.26
C ILE A 359 -18.50 43.35 -14.21
N PHE A 360 -19.72 42.98 -14.64
CA PHE A 360 -20.86 42.75 -13.74
C PHE A 360 -20.96 41.37 -13.08
N PHE A 361 -20.10 40.38 -13.43
CA PHE A 361 -20.17 39.04 -12.80
C PHE A 361 -18.82 38.41 -12.39
N SER A 362 -17.69 39.04 -12.71
CA SER A 362 -16.37 38.50 -12.32
C SER A 362 -15.65 39.43 -11.35
N GLY A 363 -15.46 38.93 -10.14
CA GLY A 363 -14.80 39.63 -9.05
C GLY A 363 -13.42 40.19 -9.39
N PHE A 364 -13.18 41.47 -9.10
CA PHE A 364 -11.87 42.11 -9.28
C PHE A 364 -10.81 41.42 -8.41
N SER A 365 -9.61 41.15 -8.96
CA SER A 365 -8.56 40.43 -8.24
C SER A 365 -7.14 40.88 -8.63
N GLY A 366 -6.19 40.77 -7.70
CA GLY A 366 -4.81 41.21 -7.89
C GLY A 366 -4.01 41.25 -6.58
N TYR A 367 -2.71 41.54 -6.66
CA TYR A 367 -1.87 41.65 -5.46
C TYR A 367 -2.03 43.00 -4.76
N LEU A 368 -2.07 42.98 -3.43
CA LEU A 368 -1.92 44.16 -2.57
C LEU A 368 -0.99 43.82 -1.39
N PHE A 369 -0.44 44.83 -0.74
CA PHE A 369 0.18 44.67 0.57
C PHE A 369 -0.82 45.01 1.67
N LYS A 370 -0.89 44.16 2.71
CA LYS A 370 -1.67 44.45 3.92
C LYS A 370 -0.77 44.70 5.11
N ARG A 371 -1.17 45.62 5.99
CA ARG A 371 -0.49 45.87 7.27
C ARG A 371 -0.99 44.92 8.35
N SER A 372 -0.09 44.37 9.17
CA SER A 372 -0.44 43.57 10.35
C SER A 372 -0.94 44.44 11.51
N HIS A 373 -1.83 43.90 12.34
CA HIS A 373 -2.29 44.56 13.57
C HIS A 373 -1.38 44.32 14.79
N ASN A 374 -0.36 43.47 14.66
CA ASN A 374 0.59 43.16 15.74
C ASN A 374 1.43 44.39 16.12
N LYS A 375 1.99 44.40 17.35
CA LYS A 375 2.82 45.50 17.89
C LYS A 375 3.94 45.97 16.95
N PHE A 376 4.44 45.09 16.06
CA PHE A 376 5.51 45.37 15.10
C PHE A 376 5.06 45.86 13.71
N LYS A 377 3.74 46.07 13.46
CA LYS A 377 3.14 46.69 12.24
C LYS A 377 3.86 46.38 10.91
N THR A 378 3.95 45.11 10.53
CA THR A 378 4.64 44.66 9.31
C THR A 378 3.72 44.65 8.08
N TRP A 379 4.27 44.84 6.88
CA TRP A 379 3.53 44.79 5.62
C TRP A 379 3.78 43.47 4.88
N SER A 380 2.72 42.85 4.38
CA SER A 380 2.80 41.55 3.70
C SER A 380 2.02 41.52 2.39
N ARG A 381 2.66 41.08 1.30
CA ARG A 381 2.03 40.94 -0.02
C ARG A 381 1.12 39.72 -0.05
N ARG A 382 -0.12 39.88 -0.50
CA ARG A 382 -1.13 38.81 -0.64
C ARG A 382 -1.91 38.99 -1.94
N TRP A 383 -2.47 37.92 -2.48
CA TRP A 383 -3.37 37.99 -3.64
C TRP A 383 -4.80 38.21 -3.15
N PHE A 384 -5.44 39.30 -3.55
CA PHE A 384 -6.79 39.68 -3.16
C PHE A 384 -7.80 39.39 -4.25
N SER A 385 -9.04 39.10 -3.88
CA SER A 385 -10.17 39.00 -4.80
C SER A 385 -11.48 39.43 -4.14
N ILE A 386 -12.25 40.25 -4.84
CA ILE A 386 -13.59 40.67 -4.43
C ILE A 386 -14.58 39.67 -5.00
N ARG A 387 -15.31 38.89 -4.20
CA ARG A 387 -16.34 37.95 -4.69
C ARG A 387 -17.55 37.98 -3.78
N ASN A 388 -18.76 37.98 -4.37
CA ASN A 388 -20.02 37.90 -3.63
C ASN A 388 -20.16 38.90 -2.46
N GLY A 389 -19.69 40.14 -2.64
CA GLY A 389 -19.71 41.15 -1.57
C GLY A 389 -18.69 40.95 -0.45
N GLN A 390 -17.70 40.06 -0.65
CA GLN A 390 -16.62 39.78 0.31
C GLN A 390 -15.27 40.16 -0.30
N LEU A 391 -14.33 40.58 0.56
CA LEU A 391 -12.92 40.76 0.18
C LEU A 391 -12.11 39.58 0.73
N LEU A 392 -11.56 38.77 -0.17
CA LEU A 392 -10.78 37.57 0.13
C LEU A 392 -9.30 37.84 -0.15
N TYR A 393 -8.40 37.10 0.51
CA TYR A 393 -6.97 37.08 0.19
C TYR A 393 -6.34 35.68 0.32
N MET A 394 -5.29 35.43 -0.45
CA MET A 394 -4.52 34.18 -0.45
C MET A 394 -3.04 34.44 -0.17
N LYS A 395 -2.40 33.55 0.59
CA LYS A 395 -0.93 33.46 0.68
C LYS A 395 -0.39 32.71 -0.54
N ARG A 396 0.82 33.08 -0.96
CA ARG A 396 1.57 32.31 -1.97
C ARG A 396 2.18 31.10 -1.25
N ASN A 397 1.75 29.88 -1.59
CA ASN A 397 2.34 28.67 -1.01
C ASN A 397 3.81 28.55 -1.44
N ASN A 398 4.70 28.28 -0.47
CA ASN A 398 5.98 27.63 -0.75
C ASN A 398 5.65 26.14 -0.95
N ALA A 399 5.43 25.74 -2.19
CA ALA A 399 5.24 24.34 -2.53
C ALA A 399 6.59 23.62 -2.43
N THR A 400 6.83 22.96 -1.31
CA THR A 400 7.77 21.84 -1.23
C THR A 400 6.95 20.58 -1.04
N SER A 401 6.89 19.77 -2.12
CA SER A 401 6.69 18.29 -2.20
C SER A 401 5.66 17.67 -1.23
N THR A 402 4.62 16.98 -1.68
CA THR A 402 4.64 15.84 -2.64
C THR A 402 3.29 15.70 -3.33
N ASN A 403 3.34 15.06 -4.50
CA ASN A 403 2.25 14.84 -5.42
C ASN A 403 1.15 13.96 -4.81
N ASP A 404 -0.09 14.47 -4.82
CA ASP A 404 -1.28 13.68 -5.06
C ASP A 404 -2.21 14.53 -5.94
N SER A 405 -2.43 14.06 -7.15
CA SER A 405 -3.16 14.76 -8.19
C SER A 405 -4.44 13.98 -8.50
N ALA A 406 -5.59 14.51 -8.07
CA ALA A 406 -6.86 14.48 -8.80
C ALA A 406 -8.02 15.10 -7.99
N GLN A 407 -7.87 16.33 -7.51
CA GLN A 407 -8.99 17.26 -7.32
C GLN A 407 -8.37 18.63 -7.12
N GLN A 408 -8.77 19.60 -7.94
CA GLN A 408 -8.31 20.98 -7.89
C GLN A 408 -8.28 21.47 -6.43
N PRO A 409 -7.10 21.63 -5.80
CA PRO A 409 -7.05 22.16 -4.46
C PRO A 409 -7.33 23.65 -4.59
N SER A 410 -8.56 24.07 -4.25
CA SER A 410 -8.85 25.48 -4.09
C SER A 410 -7.91 26.02 -3.02
N LEU A 411 -6.93 26.83 -3.44
CA LEU A 411 -6.01 27.51 -2.53
C LEU A 411 -6.80 28.14 -1.38
N PRO A 412 -6.39 27.96 -0.11
CA PRO A 412 -7.14 28.46 1.03
C PRO A 412 -7.26 29.99 0.92
N GLN A 413 -8.48 30.46 0.64
CA GLN A 413 -8.84 31.87 0.59
C GLN A 413 -9.25 32.31 1.98
N SER A 414 -8.46 33.19 2.60
CA SER A 414 -8.84 33.82 3.86
C SER A 414 -9.74 35.02 3.59
N ILE A 415 -10.88 35.10 4.26
CA ILE A 415 -11.76 36.27 4.18
C ILE A 415 -11.11 37.41 4.97
N MET A 416 -10.88 38.56 4.34
CA MET A 416 -10.43 39.79 5.01
C MET A 416 -11.60 40.67 5.43
N VAL A 417 -12.65 40.74 4.60
CA VAL A 417 -13.89 41.44 4.92
C VAL A 417 -15.06 40.54 4.52
N PRO A 418 -15.83 40.00 5.50
CA PRO A 418 -16.91 39.05 5.23
C PRO A 418 -18.16 39.72 4.66
N ASP A 419 -18.33 41.02 4.88
CA ASP A 419 -19.44 41.80 4.33
C ASP A 419 -18.97 43.23 3.99
N LEU A 420 -18.85 43.51 2.69
CA LEU A 420 -18.49 44.84 2.21
C LEU A 420 -19.64 45.85 2.40
N ARG A 421 -20.91 45.45 2.63
CA ARG A 421 -22.06 46.38 2.74
C ARG A 421 -21.82 47.48 3.77
N LEU A 422 -21.25 47.13 4.91
CA LEU A 422 -21.05 48.05 6.03
C LEU A 422 -19.69 48.75 6.01
N CYS A 423 -18.95 48.65 4.90
CA CYS A 423 -17.61 49.18 4.79
C CYS A 423 -17.59 50.57 4.15
N SER A 424 -16.68 51.43 4.63
CA SER A 424 -16.34 52.69 3.96
C SER A 424 -14.85 52.69 3.61
N ILE A 425 -14.49 53.37 2.52
CA ILE A 425 -13.11 53.39 2.02
C ILE A 425 -12.60 54.81 2.09
N ARG A 426 -11.43 54.99 2.69
CA ARG A 426 -10.77 56.28 2.85
C ARG A 426 -9.34 56.21 2.30
N SER A 427 -8.90 57.29 1.67
CA SER A 427 -7.47 57.50 1.38
C SER A 427 -6.72 57.79 2.68
N ALA A 428 -5.74 56.97 3.02
CA ALA A 428 -5.00 57.10 4.27
C ALA A 428 -3.78 58.02 4.08
N ASN A 429 -4.04 59.33 3.98
CA ASN A 429 -3.01 60.34 3.72
C ASN A 429 -2.07 60.57 4.92
N ASP A 430 -2.46 60.13 6.12
CA ASP A 430 -1.72 60.32 7.38
C ASP A 430 -0.60 59.26 7.60
N ILE A 431 -0.38 58.37 6.64
CA ILE A 431 0.61 57.29 6.70
C ILE A 431 1.72 57.56 5.67
N ASP A 432 2.97 57.50 6.11
CA ASP A 432 4.16 57.70 5.27
C ASP A 432 4.45 56.49 4.32
N ARG A 433 3.48 56.17 3.45
CA ARG A 433 3.59 55.20 2.36
C ARG A 433 2.67 55.59 1.19
N ARG A 434 3.21 55.49 -0.03
CA ARG A 434 2.46 55.81 -1.25
C ARG A 434 1.39 54.76 -1.58
N PHE A 435 0.26 55.21 -2.13
CA PHE A 435 -0.84 54.39 -2.66
C PHE A 435 -1.52 53.49 -1.62
N VAL A 436 -1.65 54.03 -0.41
CA VAL A 436 -2.31 53.35 0.71
C VAL A 436 -3.75 53.83 0.84
N PHE A 437 -4.66 52.88 1.00
CA PHE A 437 -6.06 53.14 1.30
C PHE A 437 -6.48 52.28 2.49
N GLU A 438 -7.44 52.80 3.24
CA GLU A 438 -8.00 52.15 4.41
C GLU A 438 -9.43 51.71 4.13
N ILE A 439 -9.72 50.45 4.44
CA ILE A 439 -11.07 49.90 4.47
C ILE A 439 -11.51 49.89 5.94
N LEU A 440 -12.56 50.64 6.23
CA LEU A 440 -13.18 50.72 7.55
C LEU A 440 -14.39 49.80 7.56
N SER A 441 -14.33 48.72 8.31
CA SER A 441 -15.47 47.87 8.67
C SER A 441 -15.97 48.23 10.08
N PRO A 442 -17.19 47.83 10.48
CA PRO A 442 -17.73 48.13 11.81
C PRO A 442 -16.85 47.68 12.98
N ASN A 443 -16.12 46.58 12.80
CA ASN A 443 -15.33 45.94 13.86
C ASN A 443 -13.81 46.05 13.62
N SER A 444 -13.36 46.53 12.46
CA SER A 444 -11.93 46.56 12.11
C SER A 444 -11.59 47.63 11.06
N SER A 445 -10.41 48.25 11.19
CA SER A 445 -9.82 49.06 10.12
C SER A 445 -8.69 48.31 9.45
N HIS A 446 -8.60 48.38 8.12
CA HIS A 446 -7.64 47.59 7.36
C HIS A 446 -6.88 48.43 6.36
N LEU A 447 -5.56 48.44 6.49
CA LEU A 447 -4.67 49.20 5.61
C LEU A 447 -4.10 48.34 4.51
N LEU A 448 -4.37 48.76 3.28
CA LEU A 448 -3.95 48.11 2.05
C LEU A 448 -3.15 49.08 1.18
N GLN A 449 -2.15 48.55 0.49
CA GLN A 449 -1.28 49.32 -0.40
C GLN A 449 -1.27 48.68 -1.79
N ALA A 450 -1.52 49.49 -2.82
CA ALA A 450 -1.41 49.11 -4.22
C ALA A 450 -0.02 49.44 -4.82
N ASP A 451 0.33 48.83 -5.95
CA ASP A 451 1.65 48.99 -6.57
C ASP A 451 1.74 50.30 -7.40
N SER A 452 0.61 50.94 -7.74
CA SER A 452 0.57 52.23 -8.47
C SER A 452 -0.69 53.05 -8.15
N GLN A 453 -0.67 54.36 -8.47
CA GLN A 453 -1.82 55.25 -8.34
C GLN A 453 -3.05 54.75 -9.12
N ALA A 454 -2.85 54.34 -10.38
CA ALA A 454 -3.92 53.80 -11.22
C ALA A 454 -4.52 52.50 -10.65
N GLN A 455 -3.69 51.62 -10.08
CA GLN A 455 -4.18 50.41 -9.40
C GLN A 455 -4.92 50.76 -8.11
N CYS A 456 -4.44 51.74 -7.35
CA CYS A 456 -5.11 52.22 -6.14
C CYS A 456 -6.51 52.74 -6.46
N GLU A 457 -6.65 53.58 -7.48
CA GLU A 457 -7.94 54.11 -7.95
C GLU A 457 -8.86 52.99 -8.46
N GLN A 458 -8.32 52.01 -9.18
CA GLN A 458 -9.09 50.83 -9.63
C GLN A 458 -9.59 49.96 -8.47
N TRP A 459 -8.73 49.71 -7.47
CA TRP A 459 -9.10 48.96 -6.26
C TRP A 459 -10.16 49.70 -5.45
N VAL A 460 -9.97 51.00 -5.20
CA VAL A 460 -10.94 51.83 -4.48
C VAL A 460 -12.27 51.87 -5.22
N SER A 461 -12.27 52.11 -6.53
CA SER A 461 -13.50 52.18 -7.34
C SER A 461 -14.23 50.83 -7.39
N SER A 462 -13.50 49.73 -7.53
CA SER A 462 -14.07 48.38 -7.56
C SER A 462 -14.64 47.96 -6.21
N LEU A 463 -13.99 48.32 -5.10
CA LEU A 463 -14.51 48.11 -3.75
C LEU A 463 -15.73 49.00 -3.48
N GLN A 464 -15.72 50.29 -3.84
CA GLN A 464 -16.88 51.18 -3.72
C GLN A 464 -18.08 50.68 -4.54
N LEU A 465 -17.84 50.17 -5.75
CA LEU A 465 -18.88 49.57 -6.59
C LEU A 465 -19.44 48.27 -5.98
N ALA A 466 -18.57 47.43 -5.41
CA ALA A 466 -18.99 46.22 -4.70
C ALA A 466 -19.86 46.55 -3.47
N ILE A 467 -19.48 47.58 -2.70
CA ILE A 467 -20.27 48.12 -1.57
C ILE A 467 -21.64 48.61 -2.08
N LYS A 468 -21.66 49.46 -3.11
CA LYS A 468 -22.90 50.03 -3.68
C LYS A 468 -23.86 48.96 -4.24
N ASN A 469 -23.33 47.92 -4.89
CA ASN A 469 -24.15 46.84 -5.42
C ASN A 469 -24.67 45.90 -4.32
N SER A 470 -23.90 45.74 -3.24
CA SER A 470 -24.34 44.95 -2.08
C SER A 470 -25.51 45.60 -1.31
N PHE A 471 -25.70 46.92 -1.41
CA PHE A 471 -26.91 47.61 -0.91
C PHE A 471 -28.15 47.41 -1.79
N LYS A 472 -27.99 47.27 -3.10
CA LYS A 472 -29.12 47.09 -4.03
C LYS A 472 -29.77 45.71 -3.92
N SER A 473 -29.03 44.70 -3.48
CA SER A 473 -29.55 43.34 -3.27
C SER A 473 -30.44 43.19 -2.03
N SER A 474 -30.58 44.23 -1.19
CA SER A 474 -31.36 44.18 0.06
C SER A 474 -32.74 44.84 -0.01
N ASN A 475 -33.15 45.41 -1.15
CA ASN A 475 -34.52 45.91 -1.32
C ASN A 475 -35.48 44.89 -1.94
N ASP A 476 -34.97 43.71 -2.32
CA ASP A 476 -35.74 42.53 -2.69
C ASP A 476 -35.28 41.37 -1.81
N ASN A 477 -35.85 41.28 -0.61
CA ASN A 477 -36.51 40.04 -0.23
C ASN A 477 -37.38 40.28 1.00
N SER A 478 -38.67 40.11 0.77
CA SER A 478 -39.66 39.79 1.78
C SER A 478 -39.15 38.75 2.76
N GLN A 479 -39.48 39.04 4.02
CA GLN A 479 -39.62 38.12 5.15
C GLN A 479 -38.36 37.73 5.93
N ASN A 480 -38.40 38.27 7.16
CA ASN A 480 -38.17 37.57 8.42
C ASN A 480 -36.71 37.25 8.78
N SER A 481 -36.27 37.42 10.02
CA SER A 481 -36.82 38.09 11.20
C SER A 481 -35.72 38.01 12.26
N ALA A 482 -35.55 39.11 12.98
CA ALA A 482 -35.03 39.25 14.34
C ALA A 482 -34.05 38.19 14.90
N SER A 483 -32.84 38.67 15.19
CA SER A 483 -32.16 38.30 16.43
C SER A 483 -31.60 39.57 17.08
N SER A 484 -31.65 39.62 18.41
CA SER A 484 -30.79 40.51 19.19
C SER A 484 -29.91 39.68 20.13
N SER A 485 -28.59 39.85 19.91
CA SER A 485 -27.46 39.78 20.86
C SER A 485 -27.00 38.38 21.32
N PRO A 486 -25.71 38.12 21.69
CA PRO A 486 -24.71 39.06 22.24
C PRO A 486 -23.18 38.87 21.91
N LYS A 487 -22.38 39.90 22.27
CA LYS A 487 -21.01 39.98 22.87
C LYS A 487 -19.75 39.23 22.31
N SER A 488 -18.87 40.07 21.74
CA SER A 488 -17.38 40.24 21.78
C SER A 488 -16.34 39.15 22.15
N ASN A 489 -15.35 39.06 21.23
CA ASN A 489 -13.87 38.96 21.34
C ASN A 489 -13.16 37.60 21.62
N ASP A 490 -12.75 36.88 20.55
CA ASP A 490 -11.57 35.95 20.55
C ASP A 490 -11.17 35.38 19.14
N GLU A 491 -10.98 36.20 18.09
CA GLU A 491 -11.03 35.69 16.70
C GLU A 491 -9.71 35.16 16.05
N SER A 492 -8.52 35.36 16.65
CA SER A 492 -7.24 34.98 16.00
C SER A 492 -6.83 33.51 16.18
N SER A 493 -7.11 32.92 17.35
CA SER A 493 -6.76 31.53 17.69
C SER A 493 -7.77 30.55 17.07
N ASN A 494 -9.04 31.00 17.00
CA ASN A 494 -10.17 30.24 16.50
C ASN A 494 -10.07 29.92 15.00
N ALA A 495 -9.37 30.73 14.19
CA ALA A 495 -9.25 30.48 12.74
C ALA A 495 -8.39 29.24 12.40
N LEU A 496 -7.28 29.01 13.11
CA LEU A 496 -6.43 27.82 12.90
C LEU A 496 -7.10 26.55 13.46
N GLN A 497 -7.85 26.71 14.57
CA GLN A 497 -8.63 25.63 15.18
C GLN A 497 -9.84 25.25 14.32
N ALA A 498 -10.47 26.23 13.66
CA ALA A 498 -11.54 26.02 12.69
C ALA A 498 -11.05 25.30 11.41
N GLU A 499 -9.88 25.65 10.88
CA GLU A 499 -9.28 24.95 9.72
C GLU A 499 -8.94 23.48 10.06
N LYS A 500 -8.36 23.22 11.23
CA LYS A 500 -8.13 21.85 11.73
C LYS A 500 -9.43 21.08 11.92
N ALA A 501 -10.46 21.73 12.47
CA ALA A 501 -11.79 21.13 12.67
C ALA A 501 -12.46 20.78 11.34
N GLU A 502 -12.31 21.63 10.31
CA GLU A 502 -12.87 21.38 8.98
C GLU A 502 -12.21 20.18 8.29
N ILE A 503 -10.88 20.03 8.40
CA ILE A 503 -10.14 18.86 7.90
C ILE A 503 -10.58 17.58 8.63
N LYS A 504 -10.67 17.63 9.97
CA LYS A 504 -11.17 16.53 10.80
C LYS A 504 -12.57 16.11 10.33
N GLN A 505 -13.46 17.08 10.15
CA GLN A 505 -14.84 16.82 9.75
C GLN A 505 -14.93 16.28 8.31
N LYS A 506 -14.04 16.69 7.41
CA LYS A 506 -13.94 16.09 6.07
C LYS A 506 -13.53 14.62 6.12
N MET A 507 -12.48 14.28 6.88
CA MET A 507 -12.03 12.89 7.05
C MET A 507 -13.11 12.00 7.67
N ILE A 508 -13.83 12.51 8.66
CA ILE A 508 -14.98 11.82 9.28
C ILE A 508 -16.05 11.50 8.23
N ARG A 509 -16.42 12.48 7.38
CA ARG A 509 -17.42 12.26 6.30
C ARG A 509 -16.98 11.19 5.30
N GLU A 510 -15.73 11.23 4.87
CA GLU A 510 -15.18 10.24 3.93
C GLU A 510 -15.18 8.82 4.52
N LYS A 511 -14.84 8.68 5.81
CA LYS A 511 -14.87 7.38 6.49
C LYS A 511 -16.28 6.87 6.77
N ILE A 512 -17.23 7.75 7.06
CA ILE A 512 -18.65 7.36 7.16
C ILE A 512 -19.12 6.80 5.83
N GLU A 513 -18.75 7.41 4.70
CA GLU A 513 -19.09 6.88 3.37
C GLU A 513 -18.45 5.52 3.11
N TYR A 514 -17.18 5.34 3.49
CA TYR A 514 -16.52 4.03 3.42
C TYR A 514 -17.26 2.95 4.23
N VAL A 515 -17.67 3.27 5.47
CA VAL A 515 -18.44 2.34 6.32
C VAL A 515 -19.76 1.94 5.65
N ARG A 516 -20.43 2.85 4.93
CA ARG A 516 -21.66 2.54 4.19
C ARG A 516 -21.44 1.55 3.04
N CYS A 517 -20.25 1.52 2.46
CA CYS A 517 -19.88 0.60 1.38
C CYS A 517 -19.46 -0.80 1.85
N LEU A 518 -19.36 -1.05 3.16
CA LEU A 518 -18.96 -2.37 3.66
C LEU A 518 -20.04 -3.43 3.39
N PRO A 519 -19.67 -4.72 3.26
CA PRO A 519 -20.63 -5.78 2.94
C PRO A 519 -21.82 -5.82 3.92
N GLY A 520 -23.03 -5.72 3.35
CA GLY A 520 -24.31 -5.74 4.07
C GLY A 520 -24.73 -4.41 4.68
N ASN A 521 -23.90 -3.37 4.62
CA ASN A 521 -24.22 -2.04 5.17
C ASN A 521 -25.14 -1.21 4.25
N ASP A 522 -25.42 -1.69 3.04
CA ASP A 522 -26.47 -1.18 2.16
C ASP A 522 -27.89 -1.39 2.73
N LYS A 523 -28.04 -2.35 3.64
CA LYS A 523 -29.30 -2.72 4.30
C LYS A 523 -29.17 -2.71 5.81
N CYS A 524 -30.27 -2.43 6.51
CA CYS A 524 -30.33 -2.48 7.96
C CYS A 524 -30.04 -3.91 8.47
N CYS A 525 -29.14 -4.01 9.45
CA CYS A 525 -28.66 -5.28 10.00
C CYS A 525 -29.78 -6.23 10.45
N ASP A 526 -30.88 -5.71 11.01
CA ASP A 526 -31.92 -6.53 11.64
C ASP A 526 -33.18 -6.71 10.80
N CYS A 527 -33.51 -5.75 9.92
CA CYS A 527 -34.78 -5.78 9.16
C CYS A 527 -34.64 -5.69 7.64
N ASN A 528 -33.41 -5.59 7.14
CA ASN A 528 -33.08 -5.45 5.73
C ASN A 528 -33.68 -4.20 5.02
N ALA A 529 -34.17 -3.20 5.75
CA ALA A 529 -34.57 -1.92 5.15
C ALA A 529 -33.37 -1.22 4.49
N ASP A 530 -33.56 -0.66 3.30
CA ASP A 530 -32.48 -0.04 2.53
C ASP A 530 -31.98 1.26 3.16
N GLY A 531 -30.71 1.57 2.94
CA GLY A 531 -30.09 2.85 3.30
C GLY A 531 -30.09 3.14 4.81
N PRO A 532 -29.54 2.28 5.68
CA PRO A 532 -29.46 2.56 7.11
C PRO A 532 -28.63 3.83 7.39
N GLU A 533 -29.11 4.67 8.30
CA GLU A 533 -28.47 5.96 8.67
C GLU A 533 -28.06 6.02 10.15
N TRP A 534 -28.21 4.92 10.87
CA TRP A 534 -27.92 4.79 12.28
C TRP A 534 -26.92 3.66 12.48
N ALA A 535 -26.18 3.67 13.58
CA ALA A 535 -25.15 2.68 13.85
C ALA A 535 -25.14 2.30 15.32
N SER A 536 -24.81 1.04 15.61
CA SER A 536 -24.43 0.63 16.97
C SER A 536 -22.90 0.51 17.04
N ILE A 537 -22.24 1.51 17.62
CA ILE A 537 -20.78 1.68 17.52
C ILE A 537 -19.97 0.61 18.26
N ASN A 538 -20.54 0.01 19.30
CA ASN A 538 -19.88 -1.05 20.08
C ASN A 538 -20.05 -2.44 19.46
N ILE A 539 -21.01 -2.60 18.54
CA ILE A 539 -21.30 -3.87 17.84
C ILE A 539 -20.75 -3.84 16.41
N GLY A 540 -20.68 -2.66 15.77
CA GLY A 540 -20.18 -2.51 14.41
C GLY A 540 -21.23 -2.70 13.30
N ILE A 541 -22.48 -2.28 13.54
CA ILE A 541 -23.60 -2.48 12.61
C ILE A 541 -24.27 -1.17 12.21
N LEU A 542 -24.85 -1.14 11.01
CA LEU A 542 -25.75 -0.09 10.53
C LEU A 542 -27.22 -0.51 10.60
N LEU A 543 -28.06 0.43 11.03
CA LEU A 543 -29.46 0.28 11.38
C LEU A 543 -30.32 1.34 10.69
N CYS A 544 -31.56 0.99 10.35
CA CYS A 544 -32.57 2.00 9.99
C CYS A 544 -33.06 2.73 11.25
N LEU A 545 -33.79 3.84 11.08
CA LEU A 545 -34.33 4.63 12.19
C LEU A 545 -35.12 3.78 13.20
N ASN A 546 -35.97 2.87 12.72
CA ASN A 546 -36.84 2.05 13.56
C ASN A 546 -36.05 1.02 14.38
N CYS A 547 -35.11 0.30 13.75
CA CYS A 547 -34.22 -0.63 14.45
C CYS A 547 -33.26 0.11 15.39
N GLY A 548 -32.77 1.30 15.00
CA GLY A 548 -32.00 2.18 15.87
C GLY A 548 -32.77 2.57 17.14
N GLY A 549 -34.07 2.86 17.01
CA GLY A 549 -34.97 3.11 18.14
C GLY A 549 -35.11 1.89 19.07
N ALA A 550 -35.23 0.68 18.52
CA ALA A 550 -35.27 -0.55 19.30
C ALA A 550 -33.94 -0.82 20.03
N HIS A 551 -32.81 -0.61 19.34
CA HIS A 551 -31.46 -0.73 19.92
C HIS A 551 -31.23 0.24 21.09
N ARG A 552 -31.77 1.47 21.04
CA ARG A 552 -31.73 2.39 22.18
C ARG A 552 -32.44 1.83 23.41
N GLY A 553 -33.52 1.06 23.20
CA GLY A 553 -34.28 0.40 24.26
C GLY A 553 -33.52 -0.72 24.99
N LEU A 554 -32.45 -1.28 24.40
CA LEU A 554 -31.63 -2.32 25.02
C LEU A 554 -30.70 -1.78 26.13
N GLY A 555 -30.45 -0.47 26.13
CA GLY A 555 -29.52 0.17 27.04
C GLY A 555 -28.06 0.20 26.53
N VAL A 556 -27.32 1.19 27.02
CA VAL A 556 -25.96 1.54 26.56
C VAL A 556 -24.90 0.47 26.80
N ASN A 557 -25.19 -0.51 27.66
CA ASN A 557 -24.31 -1.64 27.94
C ASN A 557 -24.33 -2.70 26.83
N LEU A 558 -25.42 -2.76 26.07
CA LEU A 558 -25.59 -3.71 24.97
C LEU A 558 -25.45 -3.04 23.61
N SER A 559 -26.07 -1.87 23.42
CA SER A 559 -26.00 -1.15 22.15
C SER A 559 -25.84 0.36 22.35
N LYS A 560 -24.83 0.92 21.68
CA LYS A 560 -24.51 2.35 21.69
C LYS A 560 -24.88 2.97 20.36
N VAL A 561 -26.08 3.53 20.30
CA VAL A 561 -26.65 4.04 19.04
C VAL A 561 -26.14 5.46 18.72
N ARG A 562 -25.69 5.66 17.49
CA ARG A 562 -25.29 6.95 16.90
C ARG A 562 -25.90 7.12 15.51
N SER A 563 -26.29 8.33 15.15
CA SER A 563 -26.66 8.73 13.80
C SER A 563 -25.41 8.97 12.96
N LEU A 564 -25.42 8.56 11.69
CA LEU A 564 -24.34 8.85 10.75
C LEU A 564 -24.22 10.33 10.41
N HIS A 565 -25.29 11.12 10.56
CA HIS A 565 -25.33 12.53 10.14
C HIS A 565 -25.56 13.51 11.29
N MET A 566 -26.28 13.10 12.34
CA MET A 566 -26.66 14.01 13.44
C MET A 566 -25.69 13.98 14.62
N ASP A 567 -24.98 12.87 14.82
CA ASP A 567 -24.03 12.74 15.93
C ASP A 567 -22.60 13.06 15.48
N THR A 568 -21.77 13.53 16.41
CA THR A 568 -20.33 13.70 16.20
C THR A 568 -19.62 12.36 16.27
N TRP A 569 -18.70 12.12 15.33
CA TRP A 569 -17.93 10.88 15.22
C TRP A 569 -16.45 11.12 15.49
N ASP A 570 -15.85 10.17 16.20
CA ASP A 570 -14.42 10.10 16.42
C ASP A 570 -13.79 9.10 15.43
N LEU A 571 -12.55 9.35 15.01
CA LEU A 571 -11.87 8.51 14.00
C LEU A 571 -11.56 7.10 14.55
N GLU A 572 -11.31 7.01 15.85
CA GLU A 572 -11.04 5.79 16.60
C GLU A 572 -12.26 4.86 16.58
N THR A 573 -13.46 5.43 16.72
CA THR A 573 -14.71 4.67 16.61
C THR A 573 -15.00 4.27 15.16
N LEU A 574 -14.66 5.12 14.19
CA LEU A 574 -14.78 4.79 12.76
C LEU A 574 -13.80 3.68 12.33
N LEU A 575 -12.69 3.48 13.03
CA LEU A 575 -11.82 2.32 12.83
C LEU A 575 -12.55 1.02 13.16
N ILE A 576 -13.25 0.95 14.29
CA ILE A 576 -14.07 -0.22 14.66
C ILE A 576 -15.12 -0.48 13.58
N MET A 577 -15.84 0.57 13.17
CA MET A 577 -16.86 0.48 12.13
C MET A 577 -16.30 0.10 10.76
N SER A 578 -15.02 0.35 10.50
CA SER A 578 -14.33 0.01 9.25
C SER A 578 -13.85 -1.46 9.22
N GLU A 579 -13.57 -2.04 10.39
CA GLU A 579 -13.19 -3.45 10.53
C GLU A 579 -14.43 -4.37 10.53
N LEU A 580 -15.60 -3.83 10.89
CA LEU A 580 -16.86 -4.57 11.05
C LEU A 580 -17.86 -4.27 9.92
N GLY A 581 -18.91 -5.07 9.81
CA GLY A 581 -19.98 -4.83 8.82
C GLY A 581 -21.18 -5.73 9.08
N ASN A 582 -22.35 -5.32 8.63
CA ASN A 582 -23.62 -6.00 8.89
C ASN A 582 -23.59 -7.48 8.49
N THR A 583 -22.96 -7.82 7.36
CA THR A 583 -22.80 -9.22 6.95
C THR A 583 -22.02 -10.00 8.00
N VAL A 584 -20.85 -9.52 8.42
CA VAL A 584 -19.98 -10.25 9.35
C VAL A 584 -20.59 -10.34 10.74
N VAL A 585 -21.28 -9.29 11.20
CA VAL A 585 -21.98 -9.34 12.49
C VAL A 585 -23.15 -10.33 12.43
N ASN A 586 -23.87 -10.43 11.32
CA ASN A 586 -24.93 -11.43 11.15
C ASN A 586 -24.37 -12.86 11.06
N GLU A 587 -23.15 -13.07 10.53
CA GLU A 587 -22.48 -14.37 10.62
C GLU A 587 -22.18 -14.81 12.07
N ILE A 588 -22.17 -13.88 13.02
CA ILE A 588 -21.99 -14.16 14.45
C ILE A 588 -23.35 -14.29 15.14
N TYR A 589 -24.21 -13.28 15.02
CA TYR A 589 -25.46 -13.15 15.79
C TYR A 589 -26.69 -13.81 15.14
N GLU A 590 -26.60 -14.23 13.87
CA GLU A 590 -27.68 -14.91 13.14
C GLU A 590 -27.24 -16.29 12.59
N ALA A 591 -26.10 -16.82 13.06
CA ALA A 591 -25.51 -18.07 12.57
C ALA A 591 -26.47 -19.28 12.64
N GLN A 592 -27.35 -19.29 13.64
CA GLN A 592 -28.33 -20.37 13.88
C GLN A 592 -29.78 -19.93 13.61
N LEU A 593 -29.99 -18.83 12.89
CA LEU A 593 -31.31 -18.24 12.68
C LEU A 593 -32.29 -19.15 11.93
N SER A 594 -31.79 -20.14 11.18
CA SER A 594 -32.62 -21.15 10.48
C SER A 594 -33.51 -22.00 11.40
N ASN A 595 -33.35 -21.91 12.73
CA ASN A 595 -34.00 -22.78 13.71
C ASN A 595 -35.33 -22.25 14.29
N GLY A 596 -36.04 -21.32 13.62
CA GLY A 596 -37.49 -21.14 13.84
C GLY A 596 -38.04 -19.72 14.05
N MET A 597 -37.22 -18.67 14.09
CA MET A 597 -37.70 -17.28 14.17
C MET A 597 -37.48 -16.55 12.84
N GLN A 598 -38.52 -15.93 12.27
CA GLN A 598 -38.39 -15.17 11.03
C GLN A 598 -37.81 -13.79 11.28
N LYS A 599 -36.85 -13.39 10.44
CA LYS A 599 -36.26 -12.03 10.47
C LYS A 599 -37.30 -11.00 10.03
N PRO A 600 -37.45 -9.86 10.73
CA PRO A 600 -38.35 -8.80 10.31
C PRO A 600 -37.92 -8.21 8.96
N ASN A 601 -38.86 -7.58 8.27
CA ASN A 601 -38.65 -6.86 7.01
C ASN A 601 -38.85 -5.35 7.18
N ALA A 602 -38.74 -4.57 6.10
CA ALA A 602 -38.87 -3.11 6.12
C ALA A 602 -40.26 -2.62 6.61
N ASP A 603 -41.32 -3.40 6.40
CA ASP A 603 -42.69 -3.03 6.76
C ASP A 603 -43.16 -3.61 8.11
N SER A 604 -42.29 -4.37 8.78
CA SER A 604 -42.62 -4.99 10.07
C SER A 604 -42.88 -3.93 11.15
N ASP A 605 -43.85 -4.20 12.01
CA ASP A 605 -44.25 -3.32 13.09
C ASP A 605 -43.19 -3.24 14.21
N ALA A 606 -43.32 -2.22 15.07
CA ALA A 606 -42.34 -1.95 16.11
C ALA A 606 -42.24 -3.06 17.17
N VAL A 607 -43.30 -3.83 17.41
CA VAL A 607 -43.30 -4.91 18.40
C VAL A 607 -42.50 -6.09 17.86
N THR A 608 -42.78 -6.52 16.62
CA THR A 608 -42.04 -7.60 15.95
C THR A 608 -40.54 -7.30 15.85
N ARG A 609 -40.18 -6.06 15.47
CA ARG A 609 -38.77 -5.63 15.40
C ARG A 609 -38.09 -5.72 16.77
N ARG A 610 -38.73 -5.21 17.82
CA ARG A 610 -38.18 -5.21 19.17
C ARG A 610 -37.99 -6.63 19.69
N ALA A 611 -38.99 -7.50 19.52
CA ALA A 611 -38.90 -8.90 19.93
C ALA A 611 -37.72 -9.62 19.25
N PHE A 612 -37.55 -9.43 17.94
CA PHE A 612 -36.41 -10.02 17.21
C PHE A 612 -35.05 -9.49 17.71
N ILE A 613 -34.93 -8.18 17.89
CA ILE A 613 -33.69 -7.53 18.34
C ILE A 613 -33.32 -7.98 19.77
N GLU A 614 -34.31 -8.13 20.66
CA GLU A 614 -34.09 -8.68 22.00
C GLU A 614 -33.64 -10.15 21.95
N SER A 615 -34.28 -10.99 21.13
CA SER A 615 -33.83 -12.37 20.90
C SER A 615 -32.40 -12.45 20.37
N LYS A 616 -32.04 -11.57 19.44
CA LYS A 616 -30.72 -11.53 18.79
C LYS A 616 -29.61 -11.08 19.74
N TYR A 617 -29.75 -9.95 20.44
CA TYR A 617 -28.65 -9.35 21.20
C TYR A 617 -28.73 -9.53 22.72
N VAL A 618 -29.94 -9.66 23.29
CA VAL A 618 -30.12 -9.87 24.74
C VAL A 618 -30.06 -11.35 25.05
N GLN A 619 -30.91 -12.14 24.38
CA GLN A 619 -31.01 -13.58 24.60
C GLN A 619 -29.93 -14.36 23.84
N LYS A 620 -29.29 -13.73 22.83
CA LYS A 620 -28.24 -14.34 22.00
C LYS A 620 -28.69 -15.65 21.35
N ALA A 621 -29.98 -15.72 20.99
CA ALA A 621 -30.68 -16.95 20.64
C ALA A 621 -30.15 -17.66 19.39
N PHE A 622 -29.42 -16.94 18.52
CA PHE A 622 -28.93 -17.47 17.24
C PHE A 622 -27.39 -17.43 17.11
N LEU A 623 -26.70 -17.25 18.25
CA LEU A 623 -25.28 -16.99 18.28
C LEU A 623 -24.45 -18.18 17.77
N ARG A 624 -23.38 -17.89 17.04
CA ARG A 624 -22.38 -18.88 16.63
C ARG A 624 -21.70 -19.51 17.85
N SER A 625 -21.61 -20.84 17.90
CA SER A 625 -20.87 -21.57 18.95
C SER A 625 -19.35 -21.33 18.86
N LEU A 626 -18.62 -21.59 19.95
CA LEU A 626 -17.15 -21.57 19.93
C LEU A 626 -16.63 -22.57 18.87
N PRO A 627 -15.54 -22.23 18.14
CA PRO A 627 -14.86 -23.18 17.27
C PRO A 627 -14.39 -24.39 18.08
N SER A 628 -14.60 -25.62 17.58
CA SER A 628 -14.07 -26.81 18.25
C SER A 628 -12.54 -26.83 18.14
N GLN A 629 -11.85 -27.52 19.06
CA GLN A 629 -10.37 -27.56 19.07
C GLN A 629 -9.79 -28.18 17.78
N GLU A 630 -10.58 -28.95 17.03
CA GLU A 630 -10.26 -29.53 15.73
C GLU A 630 -10.45 -28.54 14.56
N ASP A 631 -11.24 -27.48 14.75
CA ASP A 631 -11.44 -26.39 13.78
C ASP A 631 -10.36 -25.30 13.85
N ILE A 632 -9.29 -25.52 14.63
CA ILE A 632 -8.12 -24.64 14.72
C ILE A 632 -6.90 -25.29 14.03
N PRO A 633 -6.93 -25.56 12.70
CA PRO A 633 -5.71 -25.72 11.96
C PRO A 633 -5.07 -24.34 11.76
N LEU A 634 -3.92 -24.13 12.40
CA LEU A 634 -2.93 -23.10 12.06
C LEU A 634 -3.48 -21.66 12.12
N LEU A 635 -3.49 -21.02 13.29
CA LEU A 635 -3.33 -19.56 13.32
C LEU A 635 -1.93 -19.28 12.75
N PRO A 636 -1.80 -18.84 11.49
CA PRO A 636 -0.50 -18.57 10.93
C PRO A 636 -0.01 -17.27 11.60
N ARG A 637 1.30 -17.15 11.88
CA ARG A 637 1.94 -15.88 12.29
C ARG A 637 1.72 -14.71 11.29
N ARG A 638 0.99 -14.96 10.20
CA ARG A 638 0.31 -14.03 9.31
C ARG A 638 -0.96 -14.68 8.78
N ILE A 639 -2.13 -14.27 9.28
CA ILE A 639 -3.38 -14.59 8.58
C ILE A 639 -3.32 -13.89 7.22
N LYS A 640 -3.17 -14.70 6.17
CA LYS A 640 -3.59 -14.38 4.81
C LYS A 640 -5.08 -14.05 4.87
N LYS A 641 -5.49 -12.90 4.30
CA LYS A 641 -6.89 -12.58 3.98
C LYS A 641 -7.62 -13.81 3.44
N TRP A 642 -8.85 -14.06 3.89
CA TRP A 642 -9.77 -15.05 3.30
C TRP A 642 -11.14 -14.36 3.10
N PRO A 643 -11.84 -14.54 1.97
CA PRO A 643 -11.45 -14.28 0.60
C PRO A 643 -12.36 -13.16 0.01
N ILE A 644 -11.80 -12.01 -0.33
CA ILE A 644 -12.23 -11.29 -1.53
C ILE A 644 -11.07 -11.43 -2.51
N MET A 645 -11.42 -11.86 -3.72
CA MET A 645 -10.56 -12.33 -4.83
C MET A 645 -9.09 -11.87 -4.83
N LYS A 646 -8.22 -12.89 -4.94
CA LYS A 646 -6.85 -12.90 -5.51
C LYS A 646 -6.01 -11.62 -5.36
N GLN A 647 -4.98 -11.70 -4.51
CA GLN A 647 -3.58 -11.46 -4.92
C GLN A 647 -2.62 -11.87 -3.81
N SER A 648 -1.71 -12.80 -4.13
CA SER A 648 -0.65 -13.29 -3.26
C SER A 648 0.68 -12.63 -3.61
N ILE A 649 1.25 -11.87 -2.67
CA ILE A 649 2.70 -11.67 -2.56
C ILE A 649 3.12 -12.12 -1.17
N SER A 650 4.04 -13.07 -1.15
CA SER A 650 4.86 -13.52 -0.03
C SER A 650 6.02 -12.56 0.20
N ASP A 651 6.28 -12.24 1.46
CA ASP A 651 7.56 -11.70 1.89
C ASP A 651 8.62 -12.79 2.02
N GLU A 652 9.89 -12.42 1.91
CA GLU A 652 10.89 -13.02 2.78
C GLU A 652 11.98 -12.02 3.20
N SER A 653 12.36 -12.18 4.45
CA SER A 653 13.28 -11.40 5.27
C SER A 653 14.74 -11.43 4.83
N SER A 654 15.53 -10.44 5.25
CA SER A 654 16.91 -10.71 5.65
C SER A 654 17.37 -9.84 6.82
N SER A 655 17.90 -10.52 7.84
CA SER A 655 18.70 -9.97 8.92
C SER A 655 20.03 -9.42 8.39
N LYS A 656 20.54 -8.36 9.01
CA LYS A 656 21.97 -8.11 9.13
C LYS A 656 22.39 -8.21 10.60
N ARG A 657 23.38 -9.07 10.83
CA ARG A 657 24.18 -9.16 12.06
C ARG A 657 24.90 -7.83 12.31
N THR A 658 24.93 -7.41 13.57
CA THR A 658 26.15 -6.87 14.19
C THR A 658 26.30 -7.46 15.59
N THR A 659 27.52 -7.86 15.87
CA THR A 659 28.05 -8.58 17.02
C THR A 659 28.00 -7.77 18.32
N SER A 660 27.61 -8.39 19.44
CA SER A 660 28.38 -8.37 20.69
C SER A 660 27.71 -9.24 21.76
N SER A 661 28.57 -9.85 22.55
CA SER A 661 28.37 -10.85 23.60
C SER A 661 27.67 -10.33 24.85
N SER A 662 26.74 -11.11 25.40
CA SER A 662 26.73 -11.47 26.83
C SER A 662 25.72 -12.59 27.10
N SER A 663 26.20 -13.55 27.87
CA SER A 663 25.52 -14.59 28.65
C SER A 663 24.07 -14.29 29.06
N ASP A 664 23.17 -15.26 28.93
CA ASP A 664 22.76 -16.07 30.09
C ASP A 664 21.76 -17.18 29.71
N SER A 665 21.98 -18.31 30.36
CA SER A 665 21.21 -19.55 30.38
C SER A 665 19.79 -19.38 30.91
N ASP A 666 18.80 -20.10 30.35
CA ASP A 666 18.21 -21.25 31.05
C ASP A 666 17.02 -21.92 30.31
N LYS A 667 17.17 -23.26 30.21
CA LYS A 667 16.21 -24.35 30.46
C LYS A 667 14.85 -24.42 29.73
N ASN A 668 14.73 -25.54 29.02
CA ASN A 668 13.52 -26.33 28.85
C ASN A 668 12.61 -26.32 30.10
N ASN A 669 11.33 -26.08 29.89
CA ASN A 669 10.32 -26.85 30.62
C ASN A 669 9.16 -27.21 29.66
N GLN A 670 9.06 -28.50 29.37
CA GLN A 670 7.79 -29.11 29.01
C GLN A 670 6.90 -28.97 30.24
N ASP A 671 5.75 -28.33 30.09
CA ASP A 671 4.63 -28.67 30.96
C ASP A 671 3.35 -28.81 30.14
N SER A 672 2.77 -29.99 30.29
CA SER A 672 1.50 -30.39 29.75
C SER A 672 0.40 -29.73 30.57
N SER A 673 -0.27 -28.73 30.01
CA SER A 673 -1.67 -28.49 30.33
C SER A 673 -2.37 -28.09 29.04
N SER A 674 -3.18 -29.01 28.55
CA SER A 674 -4.19 -28.80 27.53
C SER A 674 -5.10 -27.64 27.95
N SER A 675 -4.75 -26.42 27.57
CA SER A 675 -5.60 -25.26 27.83
C SER A 675 -6.82 -25.35 26.92
N ILE A 676 -7.91 -25.87 27.49
CA ILE A 676 -9.26 -25.76 26.96
C ILE A 676 -9.46 -24.29 26.53
N TRP A 677 -9.83 -24.06 25.26
CA TRP A 677 -10.15 -22.72 24.78
C TRP A 677 -11.36 -22.19 25.54
N ASN A 678 -11.12 -21.36 26.55
CA ASN A 678 -12.15 -20.59 27.24
C ASN A 678 -12.39 -19.27 26.48
N MET A 679 -13.64 -18.81 26.41
CA MET A 679 -14.05 -17.55 25.79
C MET A 679 -13.18 -16.34 26.20
N ASN A 680 -12.66 -16.34 27.43
CA ASN A 680 -11.75 -15.30 27.94
C ASN A 680 -10.37 -15.32 27.26
N ILE A 681 -9.79 -16.51 27.07
CA ILE A 681 -8.53 -16.69 26.33
C ILE A 681 -8.74 -16.39 24.84
N TYR A 682 -9.92 -16.73 24.30
CA TYR A 682 -10.30 -16.39 22.93
C TYR A 682 -10.34 -14.86 22.72
N LEU A 683 -10.91 -14.10 23.67
CA LEU A 683 -10.86 -12.63 23.64
C LEU A 683 -9.43 -12.09 23.73
N TYR A 684 -8.62 -12.65 24.64
CA TYR A 684 -7.22 -12.26 24.84
C TYR A 684 -6.37 -12.46 23.57
N GLU A 685 -6.55 -13.61 22.90
CA GLU A 685 -5.88 -13.93 21.66
C GLU A 685 -6.36 -13.07 20.49
N GLY A 686 -7.65 -12.69 20.46
CA GLY A 686 -8.18 -11.76 19.47
C GLY A 686 -7.51 -10.38 19.57
N ALA A 687 -7.32 -9.89 20.80
CA ALA A 687 -6.61 -8.64 21.08
C ALA A 687 -5.13 -8.70 20.66
N ARG A 688 -4.47 -9.86 20.82
CA ARG A 688 -3.09 -10.08 20.38
C ARG A 688 -2.93 -10.02 18.86
N HIS A 689 -3.92 -10.51 18.11
CA HIS A 689 -3.89 -10.59 16.65
C HIS A 689 -4.61 -9.43 15.92
N HIS A 690 -5.08 -8.42 16.66
CA HIS A 690 -5.85 -7.27 16.13
C HIS A 690 -7.16 -7.68 15.44
N ASN A 691 -7.76 -8.79 15.86
CA ASN A 691 -8.95 -9.34 15.20
C ASN A 691 -10.22 -8.92 15.94
N VAL A 692 -10.78 -7.77 15.55
CA VAL A 692 -11.99 -7.19 16.17
C VAL A 692 -13.20 -8.13 16.04
N MET A 693 -13.29 -8.93 14.97
CA MET A 693 -14.35 -9.93 14.79
C MET A 693 -14.30 -11.03 15.85
N MET A 694 -13.10 -11.60 16.05
CA MET A 694 -12.87 -12.61 17.08
C MET A 694 -13.19 -12.06 18.47
N MET A 695 -12.84 -10.80 18.72
CA MET A 695 -13.16 -10.12 19.98
C MET A 695 -14.67 -9.90 20.15
N LEU A 696 -15.38 -9.47 19.09
CA LEU A 696 -16.84 -9.33 19.09
C LEU A 696 -17.54 -10.65 19.37
N HIS A 697 -17.10 -11.72 18.73
CA HIS A 697 -17.65 -13.06 18.95
C HIS A 697 -17.42 -13.53 20.40
N ALA A 698 -16.22 -13.32 20.93
CA ALA A 698 -15.92 -13.65 22.33
C ALA A 698 -16.81 -12.89 23.32
N LEU A 699 -17.00 -11.58 23.13
CA LEU A 699 -17.90 -10.77 23.97
C LEU A 699 -19.36 -11.19 23.81
N ALA A 700 -19.78 -11.53 22.59
CA ALA A 700 -21.10 -12.08 22.33
C ALA A 700 -21.32 -13.40 23.09
N LEU A 701 -20.29 -14.25 23.20
CA LEU A 701 -20.34 -15.48 24.00
C LEU A 701 -20.33 -15.24 25.52
N GLY A 702 -20.03 -14.01 25.96
CA GLY A 702 -20.00 -13.63 27.38
C GLY A 702 -18.60 -13.57 28.00
N ALA A 703 -17.54 -13.50 27.18
CA ALA A 703 -16.19 -13.34 27.69
C ALA A 703 -16.06 -12.10 28.59
N ASP A 704 -15.33 -12.24 29.69
CA ASP A 704 -15.01 -11.12 30.56
C ASP A 704 -13.93 -10.25 29.90
N LYS A 705 -14.35 -9.07 29.44
CA LYS A 705 -13.49 -8.02 28.89
C LYS A 705 -12.40 -7.52 29.83
N ASN A 706 -12.53 -7.78 31.13
CA ASN A 706 -11.57 -7.42 32.18
C ASN A 706 -10.80 -8.63 32.72
N PHE A 707 -10.91 -9.79 32.08
CA PHE A 707 -10.20 -11.01 32.46
C PHE A 707 -8.69 -10.74 32.60
N ALA A 708 -8.10 -11.23 33.69
CA ALA A 708 -6.66 -11.18 33.90
C ALA A 708 -6.05 -12.53 33.52
N ASN A 709 -5.17 -12.55 32.52
CA ASN A 709 -4.52 -13.78 32.07
C ASN A 709 -3.40 -14.18 33.04
N GLU A 710 -3.67 -15.11 33.94
CA GLU A 710 -2.69 -15.59 34.93
C GLU A 710 -1.43 -16.19 34.28
N HIS A 711 -1.53 -16.75 33.07
CA HIS A 711 -0.39 -17.30 32.34
C HIS A 711 0.52 -16.23 31.71
N ASP A 712 0.05 -14.98 31.60
CA ASP A 712 0.81 -13.85 31.04
C ASP A 712 0.85 -12.67 32.02
N GLY A 713 1.19 -12.96 33.29
CA GLY A 713 1.41 -11.94 34.32
C GLY A 713 0.16 -11.15 34.71
N GLY A 714 -1.03 -11.73 34.57
CA GLY A 714 -2.31 -11.09 34.87
C GLY A 714 -2.68 -9.95 33.92
N ARG A 715 -2.08 -9.89 32.73
CA ARG A 715 -2.44 -8.88 31.73
C ARG A 715 -3.89 -9.02 31.29
N THR A 716 -4.54 -7.88 31.09
CA THR A 716 -5.91 -7.83 30.56
C THR A 716 -5.92 -7.81 29.03
N PRO A 717 -7.03 -8.16 28.37
CA PRO A 717 -7.17 -8.00 26.92
C PRO A 717 -6.86 -6.59 26.43
N LEU A 718 -7.12 -5.55 27.24
CA LEU A 718 -6.81 -4.17 26.91
C LEU A 718 -5.29 -3.91 26.91
N ILE A 719 -4.56 -4.41 27.92
CA ILE A 719 -3.09 -4.35 27.93
C ILE A 719 -2.53 -5.07 26.71
N GLN A 720 -3.10 -6.23 26.37
CA GLN A 720 -2.66 -7.00 25.22
C GLN A 720 -2.92 -6.30 23.88
N ALA A 721 -4.05 -5.61 23.72
CA ALA A 721 -4.35 -4.79 22.55
C ALA A 721 -3.34 -3.64 22.35
N ILE A 722 -2.84 -3.06 23.45
CA ILE A 722 -1.83 -1.99 23.42
C ILE A 722 -0.45 -2.54 23.05
N LEU A 723 -0.05 -3.68 23.65
CA LEU A 723 1.19 -4.37 23.29
C LEU A 723 1.20 -4.79 21.82
N SER A 724 0.03 -5.18 21.30
CA SER A 724 -0.17 -5.53 19.91
C SER A 724 -0.18 -4.29 19.00
N ARG A 725 -0.36 -3.07 19.54
CA ARG A 725 -0.39 -1.78 18.84
C ARG A 725 -1.64 -1.57 17.97
N SER A 726 -2.76 -2.24 18.30
CA SER A 726 -4.02 -2.02 17.60
C SER A 726 -4.90 -1.02 18.35
N VAL A 727 -4.95 0.21 17.82
CA VAL A 727 -5.86 1.27 18.29
C VAL A 727 -7.32 0.81 18.15
N ALA A 728 -7.67 0.12 17.06
CA ALA A 728 -9.02 -0.40 16.85
C ALA A 728 -9.42 -1.46 17.89
N ALA A 729 -8.53 -2.41 18.22
CA ALA A 729 -8.80 -3.43 19.24
C ALA A 729 -8.91 -2.82 20.65
N ALA A 730 -8.05 -1.85 20.97
CA ALA A 730 -8.11 -1.13 22.24
C ALA A 730 -9.40 -0.30 22.34
N ASP A 731 -9.75 0.46 21.30
CA ASP A 731 -10.97 1.27 21.28
C ASP A 731 -12.22 0.38 21.28
N PHE A 732 -12.18 -0.80 20.67
CA PHE A 732 -13.29 -1.76 20.70
C PHE A 732 -13.59 -2.24 22.13
N LEU A 733 -12.55 -2.59 22.90
CA LEU A 733 -12.70 -3.00 24.30
C LEU A 733 -13.23 -1.84 25.16
N LEU A 734 -12.68 -0.64 25.01
CA LEU A 734 -13.10 0.56 25.74
C LEU A 734 -14.53 0.97 25.39
N THR A 735 -14.89 0.90 24.09
CA THR A 735 -16.25 1.13 23.60
C THR A 735 -17.23 0.07 24.11
N ASN A 736 -16.75 -1.14 24.44
CA ASN A 736 -17.52 -2.17 25.15
C ASN A 736 -17.36 -2.12 26.69
N ASN A 737 -16.95 -0.99 27.26
CA ASN A 737 -16.84 -0.73 28.72
C ASN A 737 -15.80 -1.61 29.43
N ALA A 738 -14.69 -1.94 28.78
CA ALA A 738 -13.51 -2.44 29.49
C ALA A 738 -12.96 -1.36 30.43
N LYS A 739 -12.48 -1.75 31.61
CA LYS A 739 -11.94 -0.84 32.61
C LYS A 739 -10.55 -0.36 32.15
N VAL A 740 -10.42 0.95 31.95
CA VAL A 740 -9.22 1.59 31.36
C VAL A 740 -7.97 1.50 32.26
N ASN A 741 -8.15 1.42 33.58
CA ASN A 741 -7.06 1.54 34.56
C ASN A 741 -6.68 0.21 35.25
N LEU A 742 -7.15 -0.95 34.77
CA LEU A 742 -6.84 -2.23 35.41
C LEU A 742 -5.35 -2.58 35.27
N PRO A 743 -4.61 -2.73 36.39
CA PRO A 743 -3.22 -3.11 36.34
C PRO A 743 -3.03 -4.62 36.13
N ASP A 744 -1.86 -5.00 35.64
CA ASP A 744 -1.39 -6.39 35.65
C ASP A 744 -0.84 -6.81 37.03
N GLN A 745 -0.28 -8.01 37.14
CA GLN A 745 0.34 -8.49 38.39
C GLN A 745 1.56 -7.65 38.83
N ALA A 746 2.20 -6.88 37.95
CA ALA A 746 3.27 -5.96 38.31
C ALA A 746 2.74 -4.58 38.76
N GLY A 747 1.42 -4.37 38.79
CA GLY A 747 0.81 -3.07 39.07
C GLY A 747 0.79 -2.15 37.85
N LYS A 748 1.25 -2.61 36.68
CA LYS A 748 1.37 -1.77 35.47
C LYS A 748 0.02 -1.67 34.79
N THR A 749 -0.49 -0.45 34.71
CA THR A 749 -1.73 -0.11 33.99
C THR A 749 -1.52 -0.13 32.47
N PRO A 750 -2.59 -0.14 31.65
CA PRO A 750 -2.50 -0.05 30.20
C PRO A 750 -1.68 1.17 29.74
N LEU A 751 -1.74 2.27 30.48
CA LEU A 751 -1.03 3.51 30.18
C LEU A 751 0.50 3.40 30.40
N HIS A 752 0.97 2.60 31.37
CA HIS A 752 2.40 2.31 31.55
C HIS A 752 2.97 1.62 30.31
N TYR A 753 2.28 0.59 29.82
CA TYR A 753 2.66 -0.14 28.61
C TYR A 753 2.63 0.74 27.37
N ALA A 754 1.62 1.59 27.22
CA ALA A 754 1.55 2.54 26.10
C ALA A 754 2.73 3.53 26.13
N THR A 755 3.12 4.01 27.31
CA THR A 755 4.24 4.95 27.49
C THR A 755 5.60 4.35 27.15
N GLN A 756 5.81 3.06 27.41
CA GLN A 756 7.04 2.37 27.05
C GLN A 756 7.20 2.18 25.53
N LEU A 757 6.11 2.32 24.77
CA LEU A 757 6.05 2.06 23.33
C LEU A 757 5.99 3.32 22.46
N THR A 758 6.24 4.52 23.02
CA THR A 758 6.12 5.82 22.32
C THR A 758 6.96 5.91 21.04
N ASN A 759 8.12 5.27 21.00
CA ASN A 759 8.98 5.20 19.81
C ASN A 759 8.32 4.51 18.60
N LYS A 760 7.25 3.74 18.82
CA LYS A 760 6.49 3.00 17.80
C LYS A 760 5.10 3.58 17.53
N GLY A 761 4.76 4.67 18.21
CA GLY A 761 3.58 5.48 17.94
C GLY A 761 2.87 5.93 19.20
N ARG A 762 2.23 7.09 19.14
CA ARG A 762 1.61 7.77 20.29
C ARG A 762 0.10 7.56 20.39
N GLY A 763 -0.51 6.94 19.38
CA GLY A 763 -1.95 6.82 19.27
C GLY A 763 -2.67 6.09 20.43
N PRO A 764 -2.15 4.97 20.96
CA PRO A 764 -2.75 4.29 22.11
C PRO A 764 -2.76 5.12 23.40
N ILE A 765 -1.75 6.00 23.60
CA ILE A 765 -1.67 6.89 24.78
C ILE A 765 -2.82 7.89 24.74
N ILE A 766 -2.98 8.58 23.61
CA ILE A 766 -4.05 9.58 23.44
C ILE A 766 -5.43 8.93 23.58
N LEU A 767 -5.62 7.75 22.97
CA LEU A 767 -6.87 7.00 23.09
C LEU A 767 -7.20 6.70 24.57
N LEU A 768 -6.23 6.18 25.32
CA LEU A 768 -6.43 5.86 26.73
C LEU A 768 -6.76 7.10 27.56
N ILE A 769 -6.04 8.20 27.35
CA ILE A 769 -6.29 9.48 28.04
C ILE A 769 -7.70 10.00 27.73
N LYS A 770 -8.12 10.00 26.45
CA LYS A 770 -9.50 10.38 26.04
C LYS A 770 -10.58 9.51 26.71
N ARG A 771 -10.25 8.26 27.03
CA ARG A 771 -11.14 7.30 27.69
C ARG A 771 -10.99 7.28 29.22
N GLY A 772 -10.30 8.28 29.79
CA GLY A 772 -10.19 8.49 31.24
C GLY A 772 -9.10 7.67 31.92
N ALA A 773 -8.01 7.33 31.21
CA ALA A 773 -6.86 6.70 31.85
C ALA A 773 -6.18 7.66 32.83
N ASP A 774 -5.86 7.14 34.02
CA ASP A 774 -5.23 7.93 35.08
C ASP A 774 -3.70 7.78 35.01
N PRO A 775 -2.95 8.86 34.70
CA PRO A 775 -1.49 8.83 34.63
C PRO A 775 -0.80 8.80 36.00
N LEU A 776 -1.54 9.05 37.09
CA LEU A 776 -1.00 9.11 38.46
C LEU A 776 -0.96 7.76 39.16
N LEU A 777 -1.58 6.73 38.57
CA LEU A 777 -1.53 5.38 39.10
C LEU A 777 -0.09 4.86 39.06
N LYS A 778 0.36 4.33 40.19
CA LYS A 778 1.70 3.78 40.36
C LYS A 778 1.68 2.26 40.26
N ASP A 779 2.70 1.72 39.62
CA ASP A 779 2.97 0.29 39.65
C ASP A 779 3.53 -0.17 41.00
N LYS A 780 3.86 -1.46 41.12
CA LYS A 780 4.42 -2.01 42.36
C LYS A 780 5.79 -1.43 42.74
N ASP A 781 6.52 -0.89 41.77
CA ASP A 781 7.82 -0.24 41.98
C ASP A 781 7.64 1.24 42.40
N GLY A 782 6.38 1.71 42.50
CA GLY A 782 6.05 3.09 42.85
C GLY A 782 6.22 4.07 41.69
N ILE A 783 6.39 3.55 40.47
CA ILE A 783 6.60 4.32 39.24
C ILE A 783 5.24 4.57 38.60
N ASP A 784 4.95 5.82 38.28
CA ASP A 784 3.74 6.21 37.53
C ASP A 784 4.02 6.32 36.02
N ALA A 785 2.97 6.38 35.19
CA ALA A 785 3.15 6.48 33.75
C ALA A 785 3.89 7.76 33.34
N CYS A 786 3.81 8.84 34.14
CA CYS A 786 4.51 10.08 33.88
C CYS A 786 6.04 9.94 34.05
N SER A 787 6.49 9.28 35.11
CA SER A 787 7.91 9.00 35.37
C SER A 787 8.49 8.07 34.30
N VAL A 788 7.75 7.05 33.86
CA VAL A 788 8.14 6.23 32.69
C VAL A 788 8.35 7.11 31.45
N SER A 789 7.53 8.14 31.23
CA SER A 789 7.71 9.04 30.07
C SER A 789 8.95 9.91 30.16
N MET A 790 9.42 10.24 31.37
CA MET A 790 10.66 11.00 31.59
C MET A 790 11.88 10.16 31.22
N ASP A 791 11.86 8.86 31.55
CA ASP A 791 12.94 7.92 31.18
C ASP A 791 12.99 7.69 29.67
N VAL A 792 11.83 7.64 29.00
CA VAL A 792 11.75 7.49 27.54
C VAL A 792 12.12 8.79 26.80
N GLY A 793 11.94 9.95 27.44
CA GLY A 793 12.42 11.24 26.94
C GLY A 793 11.58 11.85 25.82
N ASP A 794 10.29 11.52 25.72
CA ASP A 794 9.38 12.10 24.70
C ASP A 794 8.68 13.38 25.25
N PRO A 795 9.06 14.60 24.78
CA PRO A 795 8.55 15.84 25.34
C PRO A 795 7.04 16.04 25.17
N ASP A 796 6.45 15.49 24.10
CA ASP A 796 5.03 15.66 23.79
C ASP A 796 4.16 14.83 24.76
N VAL A 797 4.60 13.61 25.08
CA VAL A 797 3.94 12.70 26.01
C VAL A 797 4.02 13.24 27.44
N ILE A 798 5.18 13.76 27.84
CA ILE A 798 5.36 14.45 29.12
C ILE A 798 4.41 15.66 29.22
N THR A 799 4.26 16.41 28.12
CA THR A 799 3.34 17.55 28.05
C THR A 799 1.88 17.11 28.21
N TRP A 800 1.46 16.03 27.54
CA TRP A 800 0.11 15.49 27.72
C TRP A 800 -0.15 15.04 29.16
N TYR A 801 0.77 14.32 29.80
CA TYR A 801 0.59 13.91 31.20
C TYR A 801 0.52 15.08 32.17
N ARG A 802 1.32 16.13 31.95
CA ARG A 802 1.22 17.37 32.73
C ARG A 802 -0.11 18.09 32.49
N LEU A 803 -0.61 18.10 31.26
CA LEU A 803 -1.92 18.65 30.94
C LEU A 803 -3.05 17.85 31.60
N VAL A 804 -2.96 16.51 31.64
CA VAL A 804 -3.94 15.67 32.36
C VAL A 804 -3.93 16.00 33.85
N ALA A 805 -2.75 16.12 34.46
CA ALA A 805 -2.61 16.46 35.87
C ALA A 805 -3.15 17.87 36.21
N LEU A 806 -2.91 18.85 35.32
CA LEU A 806 -3.50 20.19 35.41
C LEU A 806 -5.02 20.16 35.23
N HIS A 807 -5.52 19.36 34.29
CA HIS A 807 -6.94 19.22 34.02
C HIS A 807 -7.70 18.61 35.21
N GLU A 808 -7.13 17.60 35.87
CA GLU A 808 -7.73 17.01 37.08
C GLU A 808 -7.78 18.01 38.26
N GLN A 809 -6.83 18.95 38.33
CA GLN A 809 -6.86 20.07 39.28
C GLN A 809 -7.90 21.14 38.91
N MET A 810 -8.18 21.33 37.61
CA MET A 810 -9.14 22.33 37.11
C MET A 810 -10.59 21.82 37.03
N LYS A 811 -10.79 20.50 37.07
CA LYS A 811 -12.12 19.85 37.02
C LYS A 811 -13.07 20.27 38.16
N GLU A 812 -12.53 20.78 39.25
CA GLU A 812 -13.33 21.31 40.37
C GLU A 812 -13.90 22.72 40.09
N GLU A 813 -13.43 23.45 39.07
CA GLU A 813 -13.75 24.87 38.89
C GLU A 813 -14.45 25.24 37.55
N ASP A 814 -14.34 24.48 36.45
CA ASP A 814 -14.95 24.89 35.17
C ASP A 814 -15.25 23.74 34.16
N ALA A 815 -16.47 23.68 33.63
CA ALA A 815 -16.90 22.64 32.68
C ALA A 815 -16.36 22.86 31.25
N ASP A 816 -15.95 24.08 30.89
CA ASP A 816 -15.33 24.38 29.59
C ASP A 816 -13.83 24.02 29.54
N ALA A 817 -13.23 23.69 30.69
CA ALA A 817 -11.86 23.17 30.78
C ALA A 817 -11.72 21.80 30.08
N GLU A 818 -12.75 20.94 30.15
CA GLU A 818 -12.77 19.62 29.49
C GLU A 818 -12.72 19.74 27.96
N LYS A 819 -13.51 20.64 27.37
CA LYS A 819 -13.52 20.85 25.90
C LYS A 819 -12.18 21.38 25.41
N THR A 820 -11.56 22.26 26.19
CA THR A 820 -10.25 22.85 25.87
C THR A 820 -9.16 21.78 25.97
N TYR A 821 -9.20 20.94 26.99
CA TYR A 821 -8.30 19.80 27.19
C TYR A 821 -8.39 18.77 26.06
N ILE A 822 -9.60 18.33 25.69
CA ILE A 822 -9.82 17.39 24.57
C ILE A 822 -9.34 18.01 23.25
N SER A 823 -9.56 19.31 23.03
CA SER A 823 -9.09 19.98 21.82
C SER A 823 -7.56 20.07 21.72
N ILE A 824 -6.84 20.12 22.85
CA ILE A 824 -5.37 20.13 22.87
C ILE A 824 -4.82 18.72 22.58
N LEU A 825 -5.51 17.67 23.06
CA LEU A 825 -5.15 16.28 22.75
C LEU A 825 -5.38 15.91 21.28
N ASP A 826 -6.32 16.59 20.60
CA ASP A 826 -6.63 16.43 19.18
C ASP A 826 -5.64 17.14 18.23
N ASP A 827 -4.47 17.55 18.72
CA ASP A 827 -3.50 18.29 17.91
C ASP A 827 -3.06 17.50 16.67
N GLY A 828 -2.82 18.22 15.56
CA GLY A 828 -2.71 17.65 14.20
C GLY A 828 -1.61 16.60 13.95
N VAL A 829 -0.79 16.27 14.96
CA VAL A 829 0.16 15.14 14.97
C VAL A 829 -0.58 13.82 15.09
N TYR A 830 -1.59 13.73 15.95
CA TYR A 830 -2.39 12.52 16.19
C TYR A 830 -3.22 12.13 14.96
N MET A 831 -3.81 13.12 14.29
CA MET A 831 -4.61 12.93 13.08
C MET A 831 -3.78 12.35 11.93
N LYS A 832 -2.51 12.75 11.81
CA LYS A 832 -1.58 12.19 10.81
C LYS A 832 -1.15 10.76 11.16
N GLU A 833 -1.16 10.40 12.44
CA GLU A 833 -0.74 9.08 12.91
C GLU A 833 -1.87 8.05 12.77
N ILE A 834 -3.11 8.42 13.08
CA ILE A 834 -4.29 7.60 12.77
C ILE A 834 -4.41 7.37 11.26
N ALA A 835 -4.22 8.41 10.43
CA ALA A 835 -4.28 8.29 8.97
C ALA A 835 -3.21 7.36 8.36
N ARG A 836 -2.15 7.01 9.12
CA ARG A 836 -1.09 6.08 8.71
C ARG A 836 -1.36 4.62 9.12
N THR A 837 -2.41 4.35 9.90
CA THR A 837 -2.74 2.97 10.26
C THR A 837 -3.18 2.20 9.02
N PRO A 838 -2.75 0.92 8.84
CA PRO A 838 -2.94 0.17 7.60
C PRO A 838 -4.41 -0.12 7.23
N SER A 839 -5.37 0.19 8.10
CA SER A 839 -6.81 0.20 7.82
C SER A 839 -7.32 1.52 7.18
N PHE A 840 -6.43 2.50 7.00
CA PHE A 840 -6.66 3.74 6.25
C PHE A 840 -6.03 3.74 4.83
N SER A 841 -5.21 2.74 4.49
CA SER A 841 -4.70 2.48 3.13
C SER A 841 -5.46 1.36 2.45
#